data_AF-Q8E6V8-F1
#
_entry.id   AF-Q8E6V8-F1
#
_cell.length_a   1.000
_cell.length_b   1.000
_cell.length_c   1.000
_cell.angle_alpha   90.00
_cell.angle_beta   90.00
_cell.angle_gamma   90.00
#
_symmetry.space_group_name_H-M   'P 1'
#
loop_
_entity.id
_entity.type
_entity.pdbx_description
1 polymer ?
#
loop_
_entity_poly.entity_id
_entity_poly.type
_entity_poly.pdbx_seq_one_letter_code
_entity_poly.pdbx_strand_id
1 'polypeptide(L)'
;MDKHHSKKAILKLTLITTSILLMHSNQVNAEEQELKNQEQSPVIANVAQQPSPSVTTNIVEKTSVTAASASNTAKEMGDTSVKNDKTEDELLEELSKNLDTSNLGADLEEEYPSKPETTNNKESNVVTNASTAIAQKVPSAYEEVKPESKSSLAVFDTSKITKLQAITQRGKGNVVAIIDTGFDINHDIFRLDSPKDDKHSFKTKAEFEELKAKHNITYGKWVNDKIVFAHNYANNTETVADIAAAMKDGYGSEAKNISHGTHVAGIFVGNSKRPAINGLLLEGAAPNAQVLLMRIPDKIDSDKFGEAYAKAITDAVNLGAKTINMSLGKTADSLIALNDKVKLALKLASEKGVAVVVAAGNEGAFGMDYSKPLSTNPDYGTVNSPAISEDTLSVASYESLKTISEVVETTIEGKLVKLPIVTSKPFDKGKAYDVVYANYGAKKDFEGKDFKGKIALIERGGGLDFMTKITHATNAGVVGIVIFNDQEKRGNFLIPYRELPVGVISKVDGERIKNTSSQLTFNQSFEVVDSQGGNRMLEQSSWGVTAEGAIKPDVTASGFEIYSSTYNNQYQTMSGTSMASPHVAGLMTMLQSHLAEKYKGMNLDSKKLLELSKNILMSSATALYSEEDKAFYSPRQQGAGVVDAEKAIQAQYYVTGNDGKAKINLKRVGDKFDITVTIHKLVEGVKELYYQANVATEQVNKGKFALKPQALLDTNWQKVILRDKETQVRFTIDASQFSQKLKEQMANGYFLEGFVRFKEAKDSNQELMSIPFVGFNGDFANLQALETPIYKTLSKGSFYYKPNDTTHKDQLEYNESAPFESNNYTALLTQSASWGYVDYVKNGGELELAPESPKRIILGTFENKVEDKTIHLLERDAANNPYFAISPNKDGNRDEITPQATFLRNVKDISAQVLDQNGNVIWQSKVLPSYRKNFHNNPKQSDGHYRMDAFQWSGLDKDGKVVADGFYTYRLRYTPVAEGANSQESDFKVQVSTKSPNLPLLAQFDETNRTLSLAMPKESSYVPTYRLQLVLSHVVKDEEYGDETSYHYFHIDQEGKVTLPKTVKIGESEVAVDPKALTLVVEDKAGNFATVKLSDLLNKAVVSEKENAIVISNSFKYFDNLKKESMFISKEGKVVNKNLEEITLVKPQTTVTTQSLSKEITKSGNEKVLTSTNNNSSRVAKIISPKHNGDSVNHTLPSTSDRATNGLFVGTLALLSSLLLYLKPKKTKNNSK
;
A
#
# COMPACT_ATOMS: atom_id res chain seq x y z
N MET A 1 -38.30 -14.13 36.43
CA MET A 1 -37.02 -13.91 35.72
C MET A 1 -36.34 -15.26 35.59
N ASP A 2 -36.36 -15.81 34.39
CA ASP A 2 -36.53 -17.25 34.23
C ASP A 2 -35.34 -17.95 33.57
N LYS A 3 -35.11 -19.20 33.99
CA LYS A 3 -33.99 -20.04 33.53
C LYS A 3 -34.04 -20.37 32.02
N HIS A 4 -35.11 -19.99 31.32
CA HIS A 4 -35.24 -20.17 29.87
C HIS A 4 -34.33 -19.24 29.05
N HIS A 5 -34.08 -18.00 29.49
CA HIS A 5 -33.30 -17.04 28.67
C HIS A 5 -31.83 -17.45 28.53
N SER A 6 -31.19 -17.91 29.61
CA SER A 6 -29.76 -18.31 29.59
C SER A 6 -29.46 -19.46 28.62
N LYS A 7 -30.43 -20.35 28.32
CA LYS A 7 -30.23 -21.40 27.33
C LYS A 7 -30.27 -20.88 25.89
N LYS A 8 -31.10 -19.86 25.60
CA LYS A 8 -31.26 -19.32 24.24
C LYS A 8 -30.00 -18.61 23.74
N ALA A 9 -29.40 -17.77 24.58
CA ALA A 9 -28.13 -17.10 24.24
C ALA A 9 -27.01 -18.12 23.95
N ILE A 10 -26.88 -19.17 24.77
CA ILE A 10 -25.89 -20.24 24.55
C ILE A 10 -26.19 -21.05 23.28
N LEU A 11 -27.47 -21.35 23.00
CA LEU A 11 -27.86 -22.13 21.82
C LEU A 11 -27.68 -21.32 20.51
N LYS A 12 -28.12 -20.06 20.46
CA LYS A 12 -27.87 -19.18 19.30
C LYS A 12 -26.37 -18.89 19.13
N LEU A 13 -25.59 -18.69 20.20
CA LEU A 13 -24.13 -18.54 20.08
C LEU A 13 -23.46 -19.81 19.53
N THR A 14 -23.85 -21.00 20.03
CA THR A 14 -23.40 -22.28 19.49
C THR A 14 -23.77 -22.40 18.01
N LEU A 15 -25.02 -22.13 17.62
CA LEU A 15 -25.47 -22.19 16.22
C LEU A 15 -24.80 -21.16 15.32
N ILE A 16 -24.47 -19.97 15.81
CA ILE A 16 -23.67 -18.99 15.07
C ILE A 16 -22.25 -19.53 14.87
N THR A 17 -21.59 -20.08 15.89
CA THR A 17 -20.27 -20.71 15.71
C THR A 17 -20.30 -21.92 14.78
N THR A 18 -21.31 -22.78 14.89
CA THR A 18 -21.50 -23.95 14.01
C THR A 18 -21.87 -23.52 12.60
N SER A 19 -22.63 -22.45 12.41
CA SER A 19 -22.94 -21.89 11.08
C SER A 19 -21.74 -21.20 10.45
N ILE A 20 -20.87 -20.55 11.24
CA ILE A 20 -19.59 -20.01 10.77
C ILE A 20 -18.66 -21.16 10.36
N LEU A 21 -18.58 -22.24 11.14
CA LEU A 21 -17.84 -23.47 10.79
C LEU A 21 -18.41 -24.14 9.53
N LEU A 22 -19.74 -24.26 9.42
CA LEU A 22 -20.41 -24.80 8.24
C LEU A 22 -20.27 -23.89 7.02
N MET A 23 -20.24 -22.56 7.19
CA MET A 23 -19.94 -21.64 6.10
C MET A 23 -18.48 -21.76 5.67
N HIS A 24 -17.51 -21.93 6.58
CA HIS A 24 -16.13 -22.20 6.19
C HIS A 24 -15.99 -23.55 5.47
N SER A 25 -16.65 -24.62 5.94
CA SER A 25 -16.61 -25.92 5.24
C SER A 25 -17.36 -25.89 3.90
N ASN A 26 -18.47 -25.15 3.80
CA ASN A 26 -19.22 -25.00 2.56
C ASN A 26 -18.55 -24.04 1.59
N GLN A 27 -17.78 -23.06 2.06
CA GLN A 27 -16.96 -22.20 1.21
C GLN A 27 -15.78 -22.99 0.64
N VAL A 28 -15.09 -23.80 1.45
CA VAL A 28 -14.06 -24.74 0.96
C VAL A 28 -14.66 -25.75 -0.04
N ASN A 29 -15.84 -26.31 0.24
CA ASN A 29 -16.53 -27.21 -0.71
C ASN A 29 -17.05 -26.49 -1.97
N ALA A 30 -17.43 -25.22 -1.88
CA ALA A 30 -17.86 -24.42 -3.02
C ALA A 30 -16.69 -24.04 -3.92
N GLU A 31 -15.55 -23.65 -3.34
CA GLU A 31 -14.29 -23.46 -4.06
C GLU A 31 -13.86 -24.78 -4.76
N GLU A 32 -14.02 -25.93 -4.10
CA GLU A 32 -13.84 -27.27 -4.70
C GLU A 32 -14.87 -27.66 -5.79
N GLN A 33 -16.01 -26.98 -5.89
CA GLN A 33 -17.05 -27.24 -6.92
C GLN A 33 -17.01 -26.23 -8.07
N GLU A 34 -16.69 -24.95 -7.84
CA GLU A 34 -16.43 -24.00 -8.93
C GLU A 34 -15.22 -24.46 -9.77
N LEU A 35 -14.17 -24.99 -9.13
CA LEU A 35 -13.04 -25.64 -9.79
C LEU A 35 -13.40 -26.88 -10.64
N LYS A 36 -14.61 -27.43 -10.50
CA LYS A 36 -15.11 -28.57 -11.31
C LYS A 36 -16.13 -28.16 -12.38
N ASN A 37 -16.84 -27.04 -12.20
CA ASN A 37 -17.90 -26.60 -13.12
C ASN A 37 -17.45 -25.61 -14.22
N GLN A 38 -16.26 -25.00 -14.14
CA GLN A 38 -15.77 -24.08 -15.18
C GLN A 38 -15.31 -24.76 -16.50
N GLU A 39 -15.35 -26.09 -16.61
CA GLU A 39 -14.91 -26.80 -17.83
C GLU A 39 -15.94 -26.81 -19.00
N GLN A 40 -17.16 -26.25 -18.86
CA GLN A 40 -18.22 -26.37 -19.89
C GLN A 40 -18.95 -25.06 -20.30
N SER A 41 -18.33 -24.33 -21.24
CA SER A 41 -19.00 -23.44 -22.25
C SER A 41 -19.64 -22.12 -21.77
N PRO A 42 -19.94 -21.16 -22.68
CA PRO A 42 -19.08 -20.63 -23.73
C PRO A 42 -18.96 -19.08 -23.68
N VAL A 43 -17.93 -18.52 -24.30
CA VAL A 43 -17.67 -17.06 -24.30
C VAL A 43 -18.56 -16.32 -25.31
N ILE A 44 -19.28 -15.29 -24.85
CA ILE A 44 -19.85 -14.23 -25.69
C ILE A 44 -18.89 -13.03 -25.65
N ALA A 45 -18.44 -12.56 -26.82
CA ALA A 45 -17.57 -11.39 -26.94
C ALA A 45 -18.27 -10.26 -27.70
N ASN A 46 -18.11 -9.02 -27.21
CA ASN A 46 -18.50 -7.81 -27.94
C ASN A 46 -17.25 -6.96 -28.20
N VAL A 47 -16.93 -6.75 -29.47
CA VAL A 47 -15.80 -5.94 -29.94
C VAL A 47 -16.33 -4.84 -30.84
N ALA A 48 -16.05 -3.58 -30.49
CA ALA A 48 -16.37 -2.44 -31.35
C ALA A 48 -15.36 -2.34 -32.51
N GLN A 49 -15.85 -2.29 -33.75
CA GLN A 49 -15.02 -2.20 -34.95
C GLN A 49 -14.96 -0.78 -35.54
N GLN A 50 -13.82 -0.46 -36.15
CA GLN A 50 -13.69 0.48 -37.27
C GLN A 50 -12.88 -0.18 -38.40
N PRO A 51 -13.05 0.21 -39.67
CA PRO A 51 -13.02 -0.75 -40.78
C PRO A 51 -11.72 -0.83 -41.59
N SER A 52 -11.57 -1.97 -42.28
CA SER A 52 -10.68 -2.18 -43.43
C SER A 52 -11.50 -2.74 -44.62
N PRO A 53 -11.13 -2.45 -45.88
CA PRO A 53 -11.93 -2.82 -47.05
C PRO A 53 -11.81 -4.30 -47.46
N SER A 54 -12.81 -4.78 -48.19
CA SER A 54 -13.08 -6.17 -48.58
C SER A 54 -12.43 -6.64 -49.88
N VAL A 55 -12.11 -7.93 -49.96
CA VAL A 55 -12.32 -8.78 -51.16
C VAL A 55 -12.87 -10.13 -50.70
N THR A 56 -13.77 -10.75 -51.49
CA THR A 56 -14.59 -11.91 -51.08
C THR A 56 -14.55 -13.03 -52.13
N THR A 57 -14.35 -14.29 -51.71
CA THR A 57 -14.82 -15.55 -52.37
C THR A 57 -14.26 -16.79 -51.63
N ASN A 58 -14.82 -18.02 -51.74
CA ASN A 58 -16.20 -18.53 -51.58
C ASN A 58 -16.15 -20.09 -51.60
N ILE A 59 -17.22 -20.79 -51.18
CA ILE A 59 -17.50 -22.25 -51.44
C ILE A 59 -16.58 -23.28 -50.70
N VAL A 60 -16.97 -24.54 -50.38
CA VAL A 60 -18.13 -25.12 -49.65
C VAL A 60 -17.97 -26.67 -49.53
N GLU A 61 -18.37 -27.28 -48.40
CA GLU A 61 -18.54 -28.75 -48.16
C GLU A 61 -17.28 -29.67 -48.22
N LYS A 62 -17.24 -30.94 -47.73
CA LYS A 62 -18.30 -31.92 -47.33
C LYS A 62 -17.87 -32.93 -46.22
N THR A 63 -18.78 -33.84 -45.83
CA THR A 63 -18.68 -34.96 -44.83
C THR A 63 -17.73 -36.12 -45.25
N SER A 64 -17.45 -37.23 -44.53
CA SER A 64 -18.21 -38.06 -43.54
C SER A 64 -17.28 -39.03 -42.74
N VAL A 65 -17.50 -39.38 -41.44
CA VAL A 65 -18.31 -40.48 -40.80
C VAL A 65 -17.75 -41.95 -40.86
N THR A 66 -17.41 -42.53 -39.69
CA THR A 66 -17.69 -43.91 -39.12
C THR A 66 -16.84 -44.08 -37.82
N ALA A 67 -17.30 -44.54 -36.64
CA ALA A 67 -18.02 -45.76 -36.16
C ALA A 67 -17.07 -46.98 -35.94
N ALA A 68 -17.11 -47.79 -34.85
CA ALA A 68 -17.89 -47.86 -33.59
C ALA A 68 -16.98 -48.46 -32.45
N SER A 69 -17.32 -49.16 -31.33
CA SER A 69 -18.55 -49.75 -30.71
C SER A 69 -18.27 -50.28 -29.26
N ALA A 70 -19.32 -50.46 -28.42
CA ALA A 70 -19.45 -51.38 -27.24
C ALA A 70 -18.56 -51.16 -25.96
N SER A 71 -19.05 -50.87 -24.73
CA SER A 71 -20.08 -51.49 -23.82
C SER A 71 -19.58 -52.77 -23.10
N ASN A 72 -19.75 -53.08 -21.79
CA ASN A 72 -20.62 -52.64 -20.65
C ASN A 72 -19.94 -53.08 -19.30
N THR A 73 -20.35 -52.93 -18.01
CA THR A 73 -21.50 -52.41 -17.18
C THR A 73 -20.95 -52.15 -15.73
N ALA A 74 -21.46 -51.26 -14.85
CA ALA A 74 -22.63 -51.32 -13.91
C ALA A 74 -22.59 -52.44 -12.82
N LYS A 75 -23.12 -52.29 -11.58
CA LYS A 75 -24.03 -51.27 -10.98
C LYS A 75 -24.10 -51.35 -9.41
N GLU A 76 -24.43 -50.22 -8.74
CA GLU A 76 -25.12 -50.05 -7.41
C GLU A 76 -24.59 -50.74 -6.10
N MET A 77 -25.09 -50.49 -4.88
CA MET A 77 -25.50 -49.29 -4.09
C MET A 77 -26.18 -49.79 -2.77
N GLY A 78 -25.96 -49.17 -1.61
CA GLY A 78 -26.64 -49.56 -0.35
C GLY A 78 -26.29 -48.69 0.86
N ASP A 79 -27.20 -48.57 1.84
CA ASP A 79 -27.21 -47.56 2.92
C ASP A 79 -27.61 -48.16 4.29
N THR A 80 -27.06 -47.64 5.40
CA THR A 80 -27.76 -47.34 6.69
C THR A 80 -26.83 -46.83 7.80
N SER A 81 -27.42 -46.13 8.79
CA SER A 81 -26.77 -45.37 9.88
C SER A 81 -26.65 -46.08 11.25
N VAL A 82 -25.78 -45.59 12.15
CA VAL A 82 -26.07 -45.38 13.60
C VAL A 82 -24.99 -44.47 14.27
N LYS A 83 -25.34 -43.79 15.38
CA LYS A 83 -24.48 -42.85 16.16
C LYS A 83 -23.72 -43.54 17.31
N ASN A 84 -22.66 -42.88 17.81
CA ASN A 84 -22.41 -42.70 19.26
C ASN A 84 -21.29 -41.68 19.54
N ASP A 85 -21.42 -40.91 20.63
CA ASP A 85 -20.49 -39.84 21.03
C ASP A 85 -19.51 -40.29 22.14
N LYS A 86 -18.26 -39.80 22.10
CA LYS A 86 -17.30 -39.75 23.22
C LYS A 86 -16.36 -38.55 23.03
N THR A 87 -15.83 -37.98 24.12
CA THR A 87 -14.98 -36.79 24.13
C THR A 87 -13.53 -37.08 24.52
N GLU A 88 -12.62 -36.21 24.07
CA GLU A 88 -11.17 -36.44 24.00
C GLU A 88 -10.49 -36.69 25.37
N ASP A 89 -11.00 -36.07 26.45
CA ASP A 89 -10.47 -36.24 27.81
C ASP A 89 -10.57 -37.69 28.35
N GLU A 90 -11.54 -38.49 27.90
CA GLU A 90 -11.71 -39.87 28.39
C GLU A 90 -10.59 -40.83 27.91
N LEU A 91 -9.82 -40.47 26.88
CA LEU A 91 -8.73 -41.30 26.35
C LEU A 91 -7.37 -41.02 26.99
N LEU A 92 -7.22 -39.91 27.72
CA LEU A 92 -5.95 -39.50 28.33
C LEU A 92 -5.73 -40.05 29.74
N GLU A 93 -6.78 -40.54 30.43
CA GLU A 93 -6.64 -41.05 31.80
C GLU A 93 -6.26 -42.55 31.90
N GLU A 94 -6.38 -43.33 30.82
CA GLU A 94 -5.98 -44.76 30.80
C GLU A 94 -4.46 -44.96 30.58
N LEU A 95 -3.79 -44.06 29.86
CA LEU A 95 -2.37 -44.22 29.50
C LEU A 95 -1.36 -43.75 30.56
N SER A 96 -1.81 -43.10 31.63
CA SER A 96 -0.94 -42.54 32.69
C SER A 96 -0.71 -43.46 33.90
N LYS A 97 -1.29 -44.67 33.89
CA LYS A 97 -1.19 -45.63 35.00
C LYS A 97 -0.54 -46.94 34.57
N ASN A 98 0.80 -47.02 34.62
CA ASN A 98 1.49 -47.95 35.55
C ASN A 98 3.04 -47.98 35.42
N LEU A 99 3.66 -47.76 36.58
CA LEU A 99 4.93 -48.34 37.07
C LEU A 99 6.28 -47.85 36.52
N ASP A 100 7.28 -48.01 37.39
CA ASP A 100 8.50 -47.19 37.48
C ASP A 100 9.65 -47.97 38.18
N THR A 101 10.89 -47.52 37.97
CA THR A 101 12.16 -47.92 38.64
C THR A 101 12.51 -49.41 38.78
N SER A 102 13.50 -49.86 38.00
CA SER A 102 14.77 -50.48 38.46
C SER A 102 15.60 -50.85 37.22
N ASN A 103 16.93 -50.79 37.20
CA ASN A 103 17.93 -50.69 38.28
C ASN A 103 19.24 -50.04 37.73
N LEU A 104 20.12 -49.54 38.60
CA LEU A 104 21.61 -49.46 38.49
C LEU A 104 22.28 -49.00 37.16
N GLY A 105 23.27 -48.09 37.10
CA GLY A 105 24.03 -47.38 38.15
C GLY A 105 25.54 -47.30 37.79
N ALA A 106 26.20 -46.19 38.17
CA ALA A 106 27.66 -45.93 38.14
C ALA A 106 28.40 -45.75 36.78
N ASP A 107 28.78 -44.48 36.53
CA ASP A 107 30.17 -43.96 36.52
C ASP A 107 31.26 -44.40 35.49
N LEU A 108 31.87 -43.36 34.86
CA LEU A 108 33.30 -43.25 34.39
C LEU A 108 33.76 -44.15 33.21
N GLU A 109 34.79 -43.84 32.39
CA GLU A 109 35.40 -42.56 31.93
C GLU A 109 36.19 -42.81 30.60
N GLU A 110 36.26 -41.79 29.73
CA GLU A 110 37.26 -41.56 28.64
C GLU A 110 37.61 -42.62 27.54
N GLU A 111 38.48 -42.16 26.62
CA GLU A 111 39.29 -42.81 25.56
C GLU A 111 38.66 -43.62 24.38
N TYR A 112 38.68 -42.97 23.21
CA TYR A 112 38.92 -43.54 21.86
C TYR A 112 40.21 -44.40 21.82
N PRO A 113 40.42 -45.40 20.91
CA PRO A 113 40.28 -45.16 19.46
C PRO A 113 40.04 -46.38 18.50
N SER A 114 40.06 -46.05 17.20
CA SER A 114 40.58 -46.85 16.05
C SER A 114 39.70 -47.87 15.29
N LYS A 115 39.94 -47.87 13.96
CA LYS A 115 39.58 -48.82 12.87
C LYS A 115 40.49 -50.08 12.92
N PRO A 116 40.28 -51.21 12.15
CA PRO A 116 39.76 -51.26 10.77
C PRO A 116 38.98 -52.51 10.25
N GLU A 117 38.53 -52.40 8.99
CA GLU A 117 38.51 -53.41 7.87
C GLU A 117 37.75 -54.77 7.90
N THR A 118 36.81 -54.92 6.94
CA THR A 118 36.51 -56.11 6.06
C THR A 118 36.04 -57.46 6.67
N THR A 119 35.21 -58.31 6.05
CA THR A 119 34.57 -58.39 4.70
C THR A 119 33.29 -59.29 4.71
N ASN A 120 32.39 -59.13 3.72
CA ASN A 120 31.43 -60.08 3.09
C ASN A 120 30.97 -61.34 3.88
N ASN A 121 29.66 -61.67 4.03
CA ASN A 121 28.75 -62.00 2.90
C ASN A 121 27.25 -62.14 3.29
N LYS A 122 26.37 -61.70 2.36
CA LYS A 122 25.01 -62.19 1.96
C LYS A 122 23.85 -62.55 2.93
N GLU A 123 22.67 -62.02 2.54
CA GLU A 123 21.32 -62.63 2.48
C GLU A 123 20.36 -62.72 3.71
N SER A 124 19.51 -61.68 3.85
CA SER A 124 18.02 -61.71 4.03
C SER A 124 17.35 -62.48 5.20
N ASN A 125 16.23 -62.03 5.81
CA ASN A 125 15.44 -60.78 5.69
C ASN A 125 14.50 -60.60 6.92
N VAL A 126 14.73 -59.59 7.76
CA VAL A 126 13.70 -58.92 8.60
C VAL A 126 14.13 -57.46 8.73
N VAL A 127 13.25 -56.49 8.49
CA VAL A 127 13.64 -55.07 8.36
C VAL A 127 13.02 -54.20 9.46
N THR A 128 13.86 -53.63 10.31
CA THR A 128 13.51 -52.59 11.28
C THR A 128 13.91 -51.21 10.76
N ASN A 129 12.92 -50.39 10.39
CA ASN A 129 13.18 -49.03 9.90
C ASN A 129 13.48 -48.07 11.05
N ALA A 130 14.72 -48.09 11.54
CA ALA A 130 15.30 -46.95 12.24
C ALA A 130 15.31 -45.72 11.31
N SER A 131 15.19 -44.51 11.88
CA SER A 131 15.14 -43.28 11.09
C SER A 131 16.45 -43.05 10.34
N THR A 132 16.46 -43.42 9.06
CA THR A 132 17.55 -43.10 8.15
C THR A 132 17.47 -41.61 7.86
N ALA A 133 18.48 -40.86 8.28
CA ALA A 133 18.75 -39.56 7.67
C ALA A 133 18.87 -39.79 6.17
N ILE A 134 17.91 -39.29 5.39
CA ILE A 134 17.96 -39.37 3.93
C ILE A 134 19.07 -38.43 3.49
N ALA A 135 20.29 -38.98 3.42
CA ALA A 135 21.36 -38.46 2.61
C ALA A 135 20.88 -38.49 1.16
N GLN A 136 20.10 -37.48 0.76
CA GLN A 136 19.76 -37.25 -0.63
C GLN A 136 21.07 -37.28 -1.38
N LYS A 137 21.17 -38.20 -2.35
CA LYS A 137 22.36 -38.36 -3.17
C LYS A 137 22.56 -37.05 -3.90
N VAL A 138 23.48 -36.24 -3.39
CA VAL A 138 23.80 -34.91 -3.92
C VAL A 138 23.99 -35.07 -5.43
N PRO A 139 23.29 -34.28 -6.28
CA PRO A 139 23.38 -34.44 -7.72
C PRO A 139 24.84 -34.45 -8.20
N SER A 140 25.15 -35.11 -9.32
CA SER A 140 26.52 -35.15 -9.87
C SER A 140 27.02 -33.81 -10.45
N ALA A 141 26.47 -32.70 -9.96
CA ALA A 141 26.90 -31.33 -10.21
C ALA A 141 27.81 -30.78 -9.10
N TYR A 142 28.06 -31.55 -8.03
CA TYR A 142 28.87 -31.16 -6.87
C TYR A 142 30.13 -32.02 -6.74
N GLU A 143 30.89 -32.16 -7.83
CA GLU A 143 32.23 -32.78 -7.81
C GLU A 143 33.24 -31.89 -7.04
N GLU A 144 34.43 -32.43 -6.79
CA GLU A 144 35.49 -31.74 -6.04
C GLU A 144 36.00 -30.47 -6.73
N VAL A 145 36.72 -29.64 -5.96
CA VAL A 145 37.19 -28.32 -6.34
C VAL A 145 37.99 -28.36 -7.65
N LYS A 146 37.40 -27.85 -8.74
CA LYS A 146 38.15 -27.48 -9.95
C LYS A 146 39.12 -26.34 -9.60
N PRO A 147 40.45 -26.50 -9.73
CA PRO A 147 41.44 -25.53 -9.24
C PRO A 147 41.41 -24.13 -9.88
N GLU A 148 40.54 -23.89 -10.87
CA GLU A 148 40.57 -22.72 -11.75
C GLU A 148 39.25 -21.91 -11.76
N SER A 149 38.30 -22.22 -10.87
CA SER A 149 37.00 -21.50 -10.83
C SER A 149 37.20 -20.02 -10.48
N LYS A 150 36.75 -19.13 -11.38
CA LYS A 150 36.90 -17.68 -11.21
C LYS A 150 35.89 -17.11 -10.21
N SER A 151 36.27 -16.01 -9.58
CA SER A 151 35.37 -15.15 -8.81
C SER A 151 34.32 -14.51 -9.72
N SER A 152 33.10 -14.38 -9.22
CA SER A 152 31.98 -13.65 -9.85
C SER A 152 32.37 -12.21 -10.21
N LEU A 153 32.99 -11.46 -9.29
CA LEU A 153 33.48 -10.11 -9.55
C LEU A 153 34.65 -10.08 -10.56
N ALA A 154 35.46 -11.14 -10.62
CA ALA A 154 36.51 -11.27 -11.64
C ALA A 154 35.96 -11.57 -13.05
N VAL A 155 34.65 -11.83 -13.18
CA VAL A 155 33.93 -12.02 -14.45
C VAL A 155 33.03 -10.83 -14.76
N PHE A 156 32.32 -10.27 -13.76
CA PHE A 156 31.47 -9.11 -13.92
C PHE A 156 31.40 -8.25 -12.64
N ASP A 157 31.94 -7.03 -12.73
CA ASP A 157 32.07 -6.07 -11.63
C ASP A 157 31.37 -4.74 -11.99
N THR A 158 30.10 -4.61 -11.63
CA THR A 158 29.26 -3.44 -11.98
C THR A 158 29.71 -2.14 -11.30
N SER A 159 30.46 -2.24 -10.20
CA SER A 159 30.90 -1.11 -9.36
C SER A 159 32.40 -0.83 -9.47
N LYS A 160 33.13 -1.62 -10.28
CA LYS A 160 34.60 -1.60 -10.46
C LYS A 160 35.39 -1.77 -9.15
N ILE A 161 34.83 -2.53 -8.21
CA ILE A 161 35.30 -2.66 -6.84
C ILE A 161 36.57 -3.51 -6.70
N THR A 162 36.87 -4.39 -7.65
CA THR A 162 38.03 -5.31 -7.65
C THR A 162 39.38 -4.64 -7.38
N LYS A 163 39.60 -3.43 -7.89
CA LYS A 163 40.81 -2.64 -7.63
C LYS A 163 40.88 -2.08 -6.20
N LEU A 164 39.74 -1.65 -5.65
CA LEU A 164 39.61 -1.23 -4.26
C LEU A 164 39.78 -2.43 -3.30
N GLN A 165 39.27 -3.60 -3.66
CA GLN A 165 39.54 -4.86 -2.94
C GLN A 165 41.04 -5.17 -2.89
N ALA A 166 41.76 -5.09 -4.01
CA ALA A 166 43.21 -5.35 -4.04
C ALA A 166 43.99 -4.42 -3.09
N ILE A 167 43.69 -3.11 -3.10
CA ILE A 167 44.34 -2.11 -2.23
C ILE A 167 44.03 -2.35 -0.74
N THR A 168 42.83 -2.84 -0.42
CA THR A 168 42.33 -3.00 0.97
C THR A 168 42.34 -4.44 1.48
N GLN A 169 43.11 -5.34 0.84
CA GLN A 169 43.19 -6.77 1.20
C GLN A 169 41.78 -7.44 1.27
N ARG A 170 40.89 -7.05 0.35
CA ARG A 170 39.48 -7.46 0.23
C ARG A 170 38.64 -7.15 1.50
N GLY A 171 38.92 -6.03 2.16
CA GLY A 171 38.22 -5.56 3.37
C GLY A 171 38.76 -6.10 4.71
N LYS A 172 39.89 -6.81 4.71
CA LYS A 172 40.55 -7.36 5.91
C LYS A 172 40.73 -6.29 7.01
N GLY A 173 40.48 -6.68 8.27
CA GLY A 173 40.62 -5.80 9.43
C GLY A 173 39.50 -4.79 9.65
N ASN A 174 38.36 -4.96 8.94
CA ASN A 174 37.12 -4.27 9.24
C ASN A 174 36.09 -5.25 9.82
N VAL A 175 35.27 -4.75 10.74
CA VAL A 175 33.98 -5.34 11.14
C VAL A 175 32.87 -4.63 10.37
N VAL A 176 31.85 -5.36 9.93
CA VAL A 176 30.62 -4.80 9.35
C VAL A 176 29.39 -5.46 9.95
N ALA A 177 28.24 -4.80 9.88
CA ALA A 177 26.97 -5.36 10.35
C ALA A 177 25.95 -5.49 9.22
N ILE A 178 25.09 -6.51 9.32
CA ILE A 178 23.96 -6.72 8.43
C ILE A 178 22.72 -6.86 9.31
N ILE A 179 21.79 -5.93 9.17
CA ILE A 179 20.50 -5.93 9.84
C ILE A 179 19.47 -6.37 8.80
N ASP A 180 18.80 -7.50 9.05
CA ASP A 180 17.89 -8.16 8.08
C ASP A 180 16.94 -9.14 8.79
N THR A 181 16.11 -9.88 8.05
CA THR A 181 15.06 -10.75 8.62
C THR A 181 15.49 -12.18 8.94
N GLY A 182 16.65 -12.67 8.46
CA GLY A 182 17.18 -14.00 8.79
C GLY A 182 18.47 -14.38 8.05
N PHE A 183 19.24 -15.33 8.60
CA PHE A 183 20.57 -15.70 8.05
C PHE A 183 20.93 -17.18 8.24
N ASP A 184 21.30 -17.87 7.15
CA ASP A 184 21.90 -19.22 7.24
C ASP A 184 23.39 -19.12 7.60
N ILE A 185 23.66 -19.11 8.90
CA ILE A 185 25.02 -19.02 9.47
C ILE A 185 25.93 -20.21 9.13
N ASN A 186 25.40 -21.27 8.51
CA ASN A 186 26.14 -22.47 8.12
C ASN A 186 26.53 -22.48 6.63
N HIS A 187 26.30 -21.37 5.90
CA HIS A 187 26.64 -21.26 4.49
C HIS A 187 28.15 -21.06 4.27
N ASP A 188 28.73 -21.80 3.33
CA ASP A 188 30.17 -21.79 2.99
C ASP A 188 30.75 -20.45 2.45
N ILE A 189 29.91 -19.43 2.25
CA ILE A 189 30.31 -18.05 2.01
C ILE A 189 30.95 -17.41 3.26
N PHE A 190 30.62 -17.90 4.46
CA PHE A 190 31.03 -17.28 5.72
C PHE A 190 32.43 -17.76 6.16
N ARG A 191 33.44 -17.46 5.36
CA ARG A 191 34.86 -17.68 5.67
C ARG A 191 35.72 -16.44 5.45
N LEU A 192 36.93 -16.49 5.99
CA LEU A 192 38.04 -15.57 5.73
C LEU A 192 39.15 -16.33 4.99
N ASP A 193 39.96 -15.65 4.17
CA ASP A 193 41.07 -16.30 3.46
C ASP A 193 42.19 -16.76 4.40
N SER A 194 42.30 -16.13 5.56
CA SER A 194 43.33 -16.39 6.57
C SER A 194 42.72 -16.16 7.96
N PRO A 195 42.04 -17.15 8.57
CA PRO A 195 41.25 -16.91 9.78
C PRO A 195 42.08 -16.46 11.00
N LYS A 196 43.34 -16.87 11.10
CA LYS A 196 44.29 -16.51 12.17
C LYS A 196 45.25 -15.38 11.78
N ASP A 197 44.76 -14.34 11.10
CA ASP A 197 45.56 -13.18 10.69
C ASP A 197 45.58 -12.10 11.79
N ASP A 198 46.78 -11.63 12.17
CA ASP A 198 46.98 -10.58 13.17
C ASP A 198 46.35 -9.22 12.83
N LYS A 199 45.90 -9.03 11.58
CA LYS A 199 45.21 -7.81 11.13
C LYS A 199 43.68 -7.86 11.28
N HIS A 200 43.10 -8.96 11.77
CA HIS A 200 41.66 -9.00 12.09
C HIS A 200 41.32 -8.10 13.27
N SER A 201 40.09 -7.59 13.29
CA SER A 201 39.62 -6.70 14.35
C SER A 201 39.40 -7.43 15.67
N PHE A 202 38.95 -8.70 15.60
CA PHE A 202 38.91 -9.64 16.71
C PHE A 202 39.63 -10.93 16.29
N LYS A 203 40.70 -11.28 17.00
CA LYS A 203 41.53 -12.47 16.75
C LYS A 203 41.02 -13.68 17.53
N THR A 204 40.34 -13.44 18.64
CA THR A 204 39.77 -14.47 19.50
C THR A 204 38.35 -14.11 19.95
N LYS A 205 37.56 -15.14 20.28
CA LYS A 205 36.26 -14.94 20.95
C LYS A 205 36.41 -14.18 22.28
N ALA A 206 37.50 -14.37 23.02
CA ALA A 206 37.71 -13.72 24.31
C ALA A 206 37.79 -12.19 24.21
N GLU A 207 38.56 -11.67 23.25
CA GLU A 207 38.64 -10.22 22.96
C GLU A 207 37.26 -9.62 22.64
N PHE A 208 36.43 -10.37 21.91
CA PHE A 208 35.10 -9.93 21.51
C PHE A 208 34.09 -9.97 22.67
N GLU A 209 34.13 -11.00 23.51
CA GLU A 209 33.30 -11.09 24.73
C GLU A 209 33.69 -10.01 25.75
N GLU A 210 34.98 -9.60 25.83
CA GLU A 210 35.41 -8.44 26.63
C GLU A 210 34.79 -7.13 26.11
N LEU A 211 34.80 -6.90 24.79
CA LEU A 211 34.15 -5.73 24.19
C LEU A 211 32.64 -5.73 24.45
N LYS A 212 31.97 -6.88 24.30
CA LYS A 212 30.55 -7.04 24.66
C LYS A 212 30.30 -6.66 26.12
N ALA A 213 31.09 -7.18 27.06
CA ALA A 213 30.96 -6.88 28.48
C ALA A 213 31.15 -5.39 28.78
N LYS A 214 32.18 -4.77 28.18
CA LYS A 214 32.47 -3.32 28.29
C LYS A 214 31.31 -2.43 27.83
N HIS A 215 30.51 -2.89 26.87
CA HIS A 215 29.31 -2.19 26.38
C HIS A 215 27.99 -2.72 26.96
N ASN A 216 28.04 -3.58 27.98
CA ASN A 216 26.89 -4.21 28.65
C ASN A 216 25.98 -5.06 27.72
N ILE A 217 26.57 -5.69 26.70
CA ILE A 217 25.87 -6.57 25.75
C ILE A 217 26.00 -8.03 26.22
N THR A 218 25.01 -8.51 26.98
CA THR A 218 25.04 -9.83 27.64
C THR A 218 24.45 -10.98 26.81
N TYR A 219 24.33 -10.80 25.49
CA TYR A 219 23.63 -11.72 24.58
C TYR A 219 24.29 -11.77 23.20
N GLY A 220 23.91 -12.77 22.40
CA GLY A 220 24.39 -12.93 21.03
C GLY A 220 25.74 -13.65 20.97
N LYS A 221 25.86 -14.59 20.03
CA LYS A 221 26.98 -15.55 19.98
C LYS A 221 28.03 -15.20 18.93
N TRP A 222 29.29 -15.41 19.28
CA TRP A 222 30.33 -15.73 18.31
C TRP A 222 30.03 -17.10 17.69
N VAL A 223 29.98 -17.18 16.36
CA VAL A 223 29.74 -18.43 15.62
C VAL A 223 31.05 -18.97 15.05
N ASN A 224 31.84 -18.13 14.39
CA ASN A 224 33.16 -18.46 13.84
C ASN A 224 33.96 -17.17 13.56
N ASP A 225 35.21 -17.29 13.12
CA ASP A 225 36.13 -16.15 12.92
C ASP A 225 35.61 -15.11 11.91
N LYS A 226 34.69 -15.50 11.03
CA LYS A 226 33.96 -14.60 10.11
C LYS A 226 32.74 -13.98 10.79
N ILE A 227 31.85 -14.80 11.34
CA ILE A 227 30.62 -14.40 12.03
C ILE A 227 30.91 -14.26 13.54
N VAL A 228 31.46 -13.10 13.91
CA VAL A 228 31.85 -12.81 15.29
C VAL A 228 30.65 -12.51 16.19
N PHE A 229 29.49 -12.19 15.61
CA PHE A 229 28.22 -11.98 16.34
C PHE A 229 27.01 -12.45 15.54
N ALA A 230 26.10 -13.17 16.18
CA ALA A 230 24.76 -13.48 15.68
C ALA A 230 23.71 -13.33 16.80
N HIS A 231 22.67 -12.54 16.56
CA HIS A 231 21.56 -12.32 17.51
C HIS A 231 20.24 -11.99 16.81
N ASN A 232 19.11 -12.32 17.45
CA ASN A 232 17.75 -12.08 16.99
C ASN A 232 17.02 -11.14 17.96
N TYR A 233 16.92 -9.87 17.56
CA TYR A 233 16.27 -8.79 18.30
C TYR A 233 14.73 -8.85 18.28
N ALA A 234 14.11 -9.74 17.50
CA ALA A 234 12.65 -9.91 17.49
C ALA A 234 12.12 -10.58 18.76
N ASN A 235 12.91 -11.51 19.31
CA ASN A 235 12.55 -12.33 20.48
C ASN A 235 13.67 -12.43 21.53
N ASN A 236 14.78 -11.70 21.35
CA ASN A 236 15.97 -11.71 22.22
C ASN A 236 16.62 -13.11 22.33
N THR A 237 16.86 -13.77 21.19
CA THR A 237 17.48 -15.12 21.13
C THR A 237 18.72 -15.15 20.25
N GLU A 238 19.45 -16.26 20.26
CA GLU A 238 20.58 -16.50 19.35
C GLU A 238 20.19 -17.26 18.06
N THR A 239 18.88 -17.47 17.85
CA THR A 239 18.34 -18.20 16.70
C THR A 239 18.02 -17.20 15.59
N VAL A 240 18.97 -17.03 14.66
CA VAL A 240 18.82 -16.12 13.51
C VAL A 240 18.18 -16.77 12.28
N ALA A 241 17.95 -18.08 12.31
CA ALA A 241 17.26 -18.85 11.28
C ALA A 241 16.65 -20.13 11.87
N ASP A 242 15.43 -20.47 11.46
CA ASP A 242 14.87 -21.83 11.56
C ASP A 242 14.89 -22.50 10.18
N ILE A 243 15.98 -23.21 9.91
CA ILE A 243 16.18 -23.96 8.66
C ILE A 243 15.17 -25.12 8.53
N ALA A 244 14.70 -25.70 9.64
CA ALA A 244 13.73 -26.80 9.60
C ALA A 244 12.35 -26.31 9.15
N ALA A 245 11.90 -25.16 9.66
CA ALA A 245 10.69 -24.48 9.17
C ALA A 245 10.83 -24.08 7.69
N ALA A 246 11.96 -23.49 7.29
CA ALA A 246 12.23 -23.10 5.90
C ALA A 246 12.40 -24.27 4.91
N MET A 247 12.72 -25.47 5.38
CA MET A 247 12.71 -26.69 4.57
C MET A 247 11.32 -27.36 4.55
N LYS A 248 10.51 -27.21 5.60
CA LYS A 248 9.12 -27.70 5.64
C LYS A 248 8.20 -26.89 4.73
N ASP A 249 8.36 -25.56 4.70
CA ASP A 249 7.68 -24.67 3.75
C ASP A 249 8.71 -23.76 3.06
N GLY A 250 9.19 -24.19 1.89
CA GLY A 250 10.13 -23.45 1.06
C GLY A 250 9.56 -22.19 0.38
N TYR A 251 8.27 -21.89 0.57
CA TYR A 251 7.63 -20.64 0.13
C TYR A 251 7.11 -19.81 1.32
N GLY A 252 7.31 -20.26 2.56
CA GLY A 252 6.87 -19.61 3.78
C GLY A 252 7.63 -18.33 4.11
N SER A 253 7.17 -17.62 5.15
CA SER A 253 7.84 -16.39 5.63
C SER A 253 9.27 -16.67 6.07
N GLU A 254 9.52 -17.74 6.83
CA GLU A 254 10.87 -18.06 7.31
C GLU A 254 11.84 -18.39 6.17
N ALA A 255 11.40 -19.16 5.16
CA ALA A 255 12.22 -19.44 3.97
C ALA A 255 12.58 -18.14 3.22
N LYS A 256 11.63 -17.21 3.06
CA LYS A 256 11.86 -15.88 2.45
C LYS A 256 12.79 -15.01 3.31
N ASN A 257 12.58 -14.99 4.63
CA ASN A 257 13.33 -14.17 5.58
C ASN A 257 14.80 -14.58 5.65
N ILE A 258 15.08 -15.89 5.73
CA ILE A 258 16.45 -16.43 5.71
C ILE A 258 17.06 -16.25 4.31
N SER A 259 16.29 -16.50 3.25
CA SER A 259 16.75 -16.27 1.86
C SER A 259 17.27 -14.85 1.67
N HIS A 260 16.48 -13.85 2.07
CA HIS A 260 16.78 -12.44 1.84
C HIS A 260 18.07 -12.00 2.54
N GLY A 261 18.18 -12.17 3.87
CA GLY A 261 19.37 -11.76 4.61
C GLY A 261 20.63 -12.55 4.26
N THR A 262 20.48 -13.82 3.86
CA THR A 262 21.61 -14.63 3.35
C THR A 262 22.06 -14.18 1.95
N HIS A 263 21.15 -13.69 1.11
CA HIS A 263 21.46 -13.13 -0.22
C HIS A 263 22.19 -11.79 -0.10
N VAL A 264 21.70 -10.91 0.77
CA VAL A 264 22.33 -9.64 1.17
C VAL A 264 23.73 -9.87 1.76
N ALA A 265 23.88 -10.89 2.62
CA ALA A 265 25.18 -11.25 3.20
C ALA A 265 26.18 -11.76 2.15
N GLY A 266 25.74 -12.52 1.15
CA GLY A 266 26.58 -12.94 0.03
C GLY A 266 27.14 -11.76 -0.75
N ILE A 267 26.29 -10.78 -1.10
CA ILE A 267 26.70 -9.57 -1.86
C ILE A 267 27.67 -8.71 -1.05
N PHE A 268 27.47 -8.56 0.26
CA PHE A 268 28.32 -7.70 1.09
C PHE A 268 29.64 -8.39 1.45
N VAL A 269 29.59 -9.61 2.00
CA VAL A 269 30.73 -10.25 2.69
C VAL A 269 31.02 -11.69 2.28
N GLY A 270 30.32 -12.23 1.27
CA GLY A 270 30.45 -13.64 0.88
C GLY A 270 31.81 -13.98 0.27
N ASN A 271 32.33 -15.16 0.58
CA ASN A 271 33.62 -15.66 0.10
C ASN A 271 33.51 -17.18 -0.16
N SER A 272 32.74 -17.63 -1.15
CA SER A 272 32.46 -19.07 -1.31
C SER A 272 33.74 -19.88 -1.53
N LYS A 273 33.77 -21.13 -1.06
CA LYS A 273 34.87 -22.09 -1.36
C LYS A 273 34.55 -22.98 -2.56
N ARG A 274 33.26 -23.21 -2.83
CA ARG A 274 32.76 -23.99 -3.97
C ARG A 274 32.18 -23.06 -5.04
N PRO A 275 32.30 -23.39 -6.33
CA PRO A 275 31.57 -22.69 -7.37
C PRO A 275 30.06 -22.94 -7.22
N ALA A 276 29.26 -21.96 -7.61
CA ALA A 276 27.82 -22.13 -7.76
C ALA A 276 27.50 -22.81 -9.12
N ILE A 277 26.22 -23.00 -9.46
CA ILE A 277 25.80 -23.73 -10.68
C ILE A 277 26.35 -23.11 -11.98
N ASN A 278 26.68 -21.82 -11.97
CA ASN A 278 27.31 -21.09 -13.07
C ASN A 278 28.84 -21.32 -13.20
N GLY A 279 29.44 -22.15 -12.35
CA GLY A 279 30.88 -22.43 -12.33
C GLY A 279 31.74 -21.34 -11.66
N LEU A 280 31.13 -20.28 -11.11
CA LEU A 280 31.84 -19.16 -10.49
C LEU A 280 31.79 -19.23 -8.95
N LEU A 281 32.85 -18.78 -8.30
CA LEU A 281 32.87 -18.52 -6.86
C LEU A 281 32.08 -17.25 -6.56
N LEU A 282 31.15 -17.30 -5.60
CA LEU A 282 30.49 -16.09 -5.12
C LEU A 282 31.47 -15.28 -4.26
N GLU A 283 31.74 -14.06 -4.70
CA GLU A 283 32.53 -13.08 -3.97
C GLU A 283 31.68 -11.83 -3.75
N GLY A 284 31.45 -11.50 -2.49
CA GLY A 284 30.87 -10.23 -2.09
C GLY A 284 31.89 -9.11 -2.16
N ALA A 285 31.43 -7.88 -1.93
CA ALA A 285 32.25 -6.69 -1.99
C ALA A 285 33.43 -6.67 -0.99
N ALA A 286 33.24 -7.11 0.26
CA ALA A 286 34.24 -7.12 1.34
C ALA A 286 34.43 -8.53 1.95
N PRO A 287 34.97 -9.50 1.20
CA PRO A 287 34.97 -10.93 1.58
C PRO A 287 35.90 -11.27 2.76
N ASN A 288 36.85 -10.40 3.12
CA ASN A 288 37.70 -10.55 4.32
C ASN A 288 37.31 -9.66 5.51
N ALA A 289 36.18 -8.93 5.44
CA ALA A 289 35.63 -8.28 6.63
C ALA A 289 34.96 -9.30 7.58
N GLN A 290 35.06 -9.09 8.89
CA GLN A 290 34.31 -9.81 9.92
C GLN A 290 32.87 -9.26 9.98
N VAL A 291 31.88 -10.09 10.30
CA VAL A 291 30.46 -9.73 10.19
C VAL A 291 29.66 -9.94 11.50
N LEU A 292 28.79 -8.97 11.79
CA LEU A 292 27.74 -9.03 12.80
C LEU A 292 26.39 -9.28 12.10
N LEU A 293 25.74 -10.41 12.36
CA LEU A 293 24.46 -10.78 11.77
C LEU A 293 23.32 -10.50 12.77
N MET A 294 22.44 -9.57 12.42
CA MET A 294 21.48 -8.98 13.34
C MET A 294 20.06 -9.14 12.82
N ARG A 295 19.38 -10.20 13.28
CA ARG A 295 18.01 -10.49 12.86
C ARG A 295 17.02 -9.57 13.58
N ILE A 296 16.09 -8.98 12.83
CA ILE A 296 14.99 -8.15 13.31
C ILE A 296 13.63 -8.81 12.95
N PRO A 297 12.48 -8.37 13.52
CA PRO A 297 11.18 -8.86 13.07
C PRO A 297 10.88 -8.41 11.63
N ASP A 298 10.04 -9.17 10.95
CA ASP A 298 9.54 -8.91 9.58
C ASP A 298 8.29 -8.00 9.54
N LYS A 299 7.57 -7.84 10.66
CA LYS A 299 6.39 -6.96 10.77
C LYS A 299 6.78 -5.47 10.85
N ILE A 300 7.09 -4.89 9.68
CA ILE A 300 7.55 -3.51 9.45
C ILE A 300 6.72 -2.44 10.19
N ASP A 301 5.39 -2.50 10.10
CA ASP A 301 4.48 -1.48 10.67
C ASP A 301 4.22 -1.63 12.18
N SER A 302 5.10 -2.32 12.92
CA SER A 302 5.03 -2.41 14.40
C SER A 302 6.10 -1.56 15.06
N ASP A 303 5.81 -0.92 16.20
CA ASP A 303 6.81 -0.13 16.94
C ASP A 303 8.07 -0.96 17.27
N LYS A 304 7.86 -2.25 17.59
CA LYS A 304 8.92 -3.24 17.83
C LYS A 304 9.93 -3.37 16.68
N PHE A 305 9.53 -3.14 15.44
CA PHE A 305 10.43 -3.11 14.28
C PHE A 305 11.45 -1.98 14.43
N GLY A 306 10.95 -0.75 14.64
CA GLY A 306 11.79 0.43 14.88
C GLY A 306 12.70 0.29 16.11
N GLU A 307 12.19 -0.27 17.21
CA GLU A 307 13.00 -0.47 18.42
C GLU A 307 14.09 -1.54 18.24
N ALA A 308 13.76 -2.66 17.58
CA ALA A 308 14.70 -3.74 17.33
C ALA A 308 15.88 -3.28 16.45
N TYR A 309 15.60 -2.59 15.32
CA TYR A 309 16.68 -2.14 14.45
C TYR A 309 17.44 -0.93 15.04
N ALA A 310 16.81 -0.07 15.86
CA ALA A 310 17.53 0.95 16.63
C ALA A 310 18.54 0.33 17.61
N LYS A 311 18.16 -0.75 18.31
CA LYS A 311 19.09 -1.47 19.20
C LYS A 311 20.20 -2.16 18.42
N ALA A 312 19.87 -2.80 17.30
CA ALA A 312 20.86 -3.43 16.41
C ALA A 312 21.88 -2.42 15.85
N ILE A 313 21.46 -1.21 15.41
CA ILE A 313 22.38 -0.14 15.00
C ILE A 313 23.30 0.25 16.17
N THR A 314 22.72 0.48 17.35
CA THR A 314 23.46 0.88 18.56
C THR A 314 24.53 -0.16 18.93
N ASP A 315 24.17 -1.44 18.87
CA ASP A 315 25.08 -2.54 19.21
C ASP A 315 26.13 -2.76 18.13
N ALA A 316 25.79 -2.63 16.84
CA ALA A 316 26.78 -2.68 15.76
C ALA A 316 27.86 -1.59 15.92
N VAL A 317 27.46 -0.36 16.27
CA VAL A 317 28.40 0.74 16.55
C VAL A 317 29.27 0.45 17.78
N ASN A 318 28.69 -0.06 18.86
CA ASN A 318 29.42 -0.45 20.07
C ASN A 318 30.39 -1.62 19.85
N LEU A 319 30.04 -2.57 18.99
CA LEU A 319 30.83 -3.74 18.61
C LEU A 319 31.82 -3.45 17.45
N GLY A 320 32.07 -2.18 17.14
CA GLY A 320 33.14 -1.73 16.24
C GLY A 320 32.83 -1.83 14.74
N ALA A 321 31.58 -2.01 14.34
CA ALA A 321 31.21 -2.06 12.92
C ALA A 321 31.58 -0.75 12.20
N LYS A 322 32.30 -0.87 11.08
CA LYS A 322 32.68 0.24 10.19
C LYS A 322 31.51 0.71 9.32
N THR A 323 30.70 -0.25 8.89
CA THR A 323 29.52 -0.05 8.04
C THR A 323 28.41 -0.99 8.47
N ILE A 324 27.17 -0.52 8.38
CA ILE A 324 25.95 -1.26 8.67
C ILE A 324 25.11 -1.26 7.38
N ASN A 325 24.81 -2.44 6.84
CA ASN A 325 23.81 -2.57 5.77
C ASN A 325 22.42 -2.84 6.36
N MET A 326 21.42 -2.15 5.83
CA MET A 326 20.01 -2.31 6.18
C MET A 326 19.17 -2.45 4.91
N SER A 327 18.90 -3.68 4.48
CA SER A 327 18.08 -3.97 3.29
C SER A 327 16.58 -4.04 3.65
N LEU A 328 16.12 -3.05 4.43
CA LEU A 328 14.80 -3.03 5.08
C LEU A 328 14.27 -1.60 5.21
N GLY A 329 12.96 -1.45 5.38
CA GLY A 329 12.38 -0.17 5.78
C GLY A 329 10.87 -0.08 5.65
N LYS A 330 10.34 1.08 6.00
CA LYS A 330 8.91 1.41 5.99
C LYS A 330 8.62 2.45 4.91
N THR A 331 7.86 2.07 3.89
CA THR A 331 7.56 2.89 2.71
C THR A 331 6.75 4.14 3.05
N ALA A 332 7.06 5.23 2.32
CA ALA A 332 6.43 6.54 2.39
C ALA A 332 6.26 7.07 3.82
N ASP A 333 7.23 6.79 4.69
CA ASP A 333 7.25 7.25 6.08
C ASP A 333 7.81 8.69 6.18
N SER A 334 7.89 9.25 7.38
CA SER A 334 8.38 10.63 7.59
C SER A 334 9.25 10.75 8.83
N LEU A 335 10.13 11.75 8.88
CA LEU A 335 11.01 12.02 10.02
C LEU A 335 10.24 12.40 11.29
N ILE A 336 8.99 12.86 11.18
CA ILE A 336 8.10 13.05 12.34
C ILE A 336 7.52 11.72 12.86
N ALA A 337 7.18 10.78 11.97
CA ALA A 337 6.64 9.46 12.34
C ALA A 337 7.72 8.41 12.68
N LEU A 338 8.97 8.64 12.27
CA LEU A 338 10.11 7.78 12.57
C LEU A 338 10.35 7.72 14.10
N ASN A 339 10.60 6.53 14.63
CA ASN A 339 10.82 6.31 16.06
C ASN A 339 12.08 7.04 16.57
N ASP A 340 12.01 7.74 17.71
CA ASP A 340 13.12 8.55 18.21
C ASP A 340 14.36 7.74 18.61
N LYS A 341 14.19 6.47 19.03
CA LYS A 341 15.32 5.55 19.27
C LYS A 341 16.12 5.33 17.99
N VAL A 342 15.46 5.28 16.83
CA VAL A 342 16.12 5.17 15.52
C VAL A 342 16.91 6.43 15.21
N LYS A 343 16.32 7.63 15.41
CA LYS A 343 17.00 8.91 15.16
C LYS A 343 18.28 9.02 16.00
N LEU A 344 18.21 8.63 17.27
CA LEU A 344 19.36 8.59 18.18
C LEU A 344 20.43 7.56 17.75
N ALA A 345 20.03 6.36 17.33
CA ALA A 345 20.95 5.32 16.90
C ALA A 345 21.68 5.67 15.58
N LEU A 346 20.96 6.26 14.61
CA LEU A 346 21.53 6.75 13.35
C LEU A 346 22.53 7.89 13.59
N LYS A 347 22.17 8.85 14.44
CA LYS A 347 23.05 9.95 14.84
C LYS A 347 24.30 9.43 15.56
N LEU A 348 24.16 8.45 16.47
CA LEU A 348 25.28 7.79 17.13
C LEU A 348 26.22 7.13 16.13
N ALA A 349 25.69 6.40 15.13
CA ALA A 349 26.49 5.83 14.06
C ALA A 349 27.26 6.91 13.28
N SER A 350 26.59 7.99 12.88
CA SER A 350 27.22 9.13 12.20
C SER A 350 28.31 9.80 13.04
N GLU A 351 28.10 9.99 14.34
CA GLU A 351 29.07 10.59 15.26
C GLU A 351 30.28 9.68 15.55
N LYS A 352 30.12 8.35 15.41
CA LYS A 352 31.23 7.39 15.48
C LYS A 352 31.91 7.13 14.13
N GLY A 353 31.43 7.73 13.04
CA GLY A 353 31.97 7.55 11.69
C GLY A 353 31.55 6.24 11.01
N VAL A 354 30.50 5.61 11.51
CA VAL A 354 29.95 4.34 11.00
C VAL A 354 28.98 4.63 9.87
N ALA A 355 29.22 4.08 8.69
CA ALA A 355 28.34 4.28 7.55
C ALA A 355 27.07 3.41 7.68
N VAL A 356 25.89 4.01 7.78
CA VAL A 356 24.60 3.29 7.71
C VAL A 356 24.08 3.36 6.28
N VAL A 357 24.14 2.25 5.55
CA VAL A 357 23.73 2.14 4.14
C VAL A 357 22.40 1.40 4.06
N VAL A 358 21.42 2.01 3.38
CA VAL A 358 20.01 1.58 3.45
C VAL A 358 19.39 1.51 2.06
N ALA A 359 18.65 0.44 1.78
CA ALA A 359 17.84 0.30 0.57
C ALA A 359 16.76 1.40 0.49
N ALA A 360 16.59 2.02 -0.68
CA ALA A 360 15.61 3.11 -0.85
C ALA A 360 14.13 2.65 -0.80
N GLY A 361 13.86 1.37 -1.11
CA GLY A 361 12.51 0.80 -1.27
C GLY A 361 12.27 0.21 -2.65
N ASN A 362 11.21 -0.57 -2.81
CA ASN A 362 10.85 -1.32 -4.02
C ASN A 362 9.41 -1.00 -4.50
N GLU A 363 8.88 0.17 -4.14
CA GLU A 363 7.48 0.58 -4.34
C GLU A 363 7.35 1.72 -5.37
N GLY A 364 8.45 2.09 -6.02
CA GLY A 364 8.51 3.01 -7.16
C GLY A 364 8.02 4.43 -6.83
N ALA A 365 6.74 4.71 -7.04
CA ALA A 365 6.13 6.02 -6.86
C ALA A 365 4.67 5.87 -6.41
N PHE A 366 4.06 6.95 -5.91
CA PHE A 366 2.65 6.99 -5.54
C PHE A 366 1.76 6.43 -6.67
N GLY A 367 0.97 5.41 -6.34
CA GLY A 367 0.05 4.76 -7.25
C GLY A 367 0.62 3.62 -8.08
N MET A 368 1.90 3.25 -7.93
CA MET A 368 2.47 2.11 -8.66
C MET A 368 1.64 0.83 -8.50
N ASP A 369 1.74 -0.02 -9.53
CA ASP A 369 0.87 -1.18 -9.82
C ASP A 369 -0.65 -0.91 -9.96
N TYR A 370 -1.15 0.29 -9.62
CA TYR A 370 -2.52 0.75 -9.92
C TYR A 370 -2.57 1.73 -11.10
N SER A 371 -1.83 2.84 -11.05
CA SER A 371 -1.70 3.83 -12.12
C SER A 371 -0.54 4.80 -11.90
N LYS A 372 0.01 5.37 -12.97
CA LYS A 372 1.01 6.45 -12.84
C LYS A 372 0.40 7.69 -12.18
N PRO A 373 1.17 8.41 -11.31
CA PRO A 373 0.65 9.55 -10.56
C PRO A 373 0.19 10.70 -11.47
N LEU A 374 -0.84 11.43 -11.02
CA LEU A 374 -1.39 12.59 -11.75
C LEU A 374 -0.38 13.74 -11.79
N SER A 375 -0.30 14.43 -12.93
CA SER A 375 0.58 15.60 -13.13
C SER A 375 0.26 16.81 -12.22
N THR A 376 -0.91 16.82 -11.58
CA THR A 376 -1.30 17.75 -10.52
C THR A 376 -0.70 17.40 -9.15
N ASN A 377 -0.14 16.20 -8.99
CA ASN A 377 0.24 15.62 -7.71
C ASN A 377 1.76 15.27 -7.69
N PRO A 378 2.68 16.27 -7.77
CA PRO A 378 4.11 16.01 -7.94
C PRO A 378 4.83 15.43 -6.70
N ASP A 379 4.21 15.42 -5.52
CA ASP A 379 4.74 14.76 -4.32
C ASP A 379 4.43 13.25 -4.34
N TYR A 380 4.95 12.54 -5.34
CA TYR A 380 4.75 11.11 -5.53
C TYR A 380 5.86 10.23 -4.92
N GLY A 381 6.81 10.81 -4.16
CA GLY A 381 7.91 10.07 -3.55
C GLY A 381 7.46 9.07 -2.47
N THR A 382 8.18 7.95 -2.37
CA THR A 382 7.87 6.77 -1.54
C THR A 382 9.03 6.25 -0.69
N VAL A 383 10.24 6.85 -0.76
CA VAL A 383 11.47 6.37 -0.08
C VAL A 383 11.24 5.87 1.36
N ASN A 384 11.80 4.72 1.67
CA ASN A 384 11.67 4.05 2.96
C ASN A 384 12.34 4.81 4.11
N SER A 385 11.76 4.78 5.31
CA SER A 385 12.54 4.98 6.55
C SER A 385 13.24 3.66 6.95
N PRO A 386 14.49 3.70 7.47
CA PRO A 386 15.26 4.88 7.88
C PRO A 386 16.00 5.62 6.74
N ALA A 387 15.97 5.16 5.49
CA ALA A 387 16.74 5.74 4.37
C ALA A 387 16.44 7.23 4.09
N ILE A 388 15.26 7.74 4.49
CA ILE A 388 14.92 9.17 4.49
C ILE A 388 15.86 10.05 5.35
N SER A 389 16.57 9.49 6.33
CA SER A 389 17.46 10.25 7.22
C SER A 389 18.78 10.66 6.55
N GLU A 390 19.23 11.89 6.76
CA GLU A 390 20.51 12.42 6.26
C GLU A 390 21.75 11.74 6.89
N ASP A 391 21.60 11.10 8.06
CA ASP A 391 22.68 10.30 8.66
C ASP A 391 22.94 9.00 7.87
N THR A 392 21.98 8.51 7.08
CA THR A 392 22.13 7.32 6.22
C THR A 392 22.80 7.63 4.89
N LEU A 393 23.11 6.59 4.11
CA LEU A 393 23.35 6.62 2.68
C LEU A 393 22.29 5.75 1.99
N SER A 394 21.35 6.36 1.30
CA SER A 394 20.21 5.69 0.65
C SER A 394 20.56 5.24 -0.76
N VAL A 395 20.24 3.98 -1.09
CA VAL A 395 20.69 3.32 -2.32
C VAL A 395 19.52 2.93 -3.23
N ALA A 396 19.52 3.48 -4.44
CA ALA A 396 18.63 3.12 -5.55
C ALA A 396 19.13 1.89 -6.32
N SER A 397 18.23 1.27 -7.09
CA SER A 397 18.53 0.09 -7.92
C SER A 397 18.43 0.40 -9.41
N TYR A 398 19.40 -0.09 -10.17
CA TYR A 398 19.43 -0.03 -11.63
C TYR A 398 19.75 -1.40 -12.24
N GLU A 399 19.37 -1.57 -13.50
CA GLU A 399 19.74 -2.68 -14.37
C GLU A 399 21.00 -2.29 -15.15
N SER A 400 22.06 -3.08 -15.01
CA SER A 400 23.34 -2.83 -15.68
C SER A 400 23.30 -3.23 -17.15
N LEU A 401 24.06 -2.52 -17.99
CA LEU A 401 24.16 -2.76 -19.45
C LEU A 401 24.48 -4.23 -19.83
N LYS A 402 25.11 -4.98 -18.93
CA LYS A 402 25.40 -6.42 -19.06
C LYS A 402 24.90 -7.17 -17.83
N THR A 403 24.80 -8.49 -17.94
CA THR A 403 24.51 -9.42 -16.84
C THR A 403 25.21 -10.77 -17.07
N ILE A 404 25.25 -11.63 -16.05
CA ILE A 404 25.64 -13.04 -16.18
C ILE A 404 24.35 -13.86 -16.35
N SER A 405 24.18 -14.53 -17.48
CA SER A 405 22.99 -15.34 -17.79
C SER A 405 23.40 -16.77 -18.16
N GLU A 406 22.53 -17.75 -17.93
CA GLU A 406 22.60 -18.99 -18.71
C GLU A 406 22.33 -18.62 -20.18
N VAL A 407 22.97 -19.32 -21.11
CA VAL A 407 22.73 -19.15 -22.55
C VAL A 407 22.26 -20.45 -23.18
N VAL A 408 21.18 -20.36 -23.97
CA VAL A 408 20.69 -21.43 -24.83
C VAL A 408 21.18 -21.20 -26.26
N GLU A 409 21.63 -22.26 -26.92
CA GLU A 409 22.14 -22.22 -28.29
C GLU A 409 21.03 -22.56 -29.29
N THR A 410 21.02 -21.86 -30.43
CA THR A 410 20.06 -22.08 -31.51
C THR A 410 20.63 -21.63 -32.86
N THR A 411 20.02 -22.05 -33.97
CA THR A 411 20.41 -21.59 -35.31
C THR A 411 19.38 -20.61 -35.85
N ILE A 412 19.80 -19.38 -36.13
CA ILE A 412 18.97 -18.32 -36.73
C ILE A 412 19.67 -17.88 -38.02
N GLU A 413 18.95 -17.87 -39.14
CA GLU A 413 19.49 -17.51 -40.47
C GLU A 413 20.77 -18.29 -40.85
N GLY A 414 20.85 -19.56 -40.46
CA GLY A 414 22.02 -20.42 -40.71
C GLY A 414 23.25 -20.12 -39.83
N LYS A 415 23.15 -19.22 -38.86
CA LYS A 415 24.21 -18.90 -37.89
C LYS A 415 23.87 -19.44 -36.51
N LEU A 416 24.85 -20.00 -35.81
CA LEU A 416 24.74 -20.32 -34.40
C LEU A 416 24.64 -19.02 -33.58
N VAL A 417 23.63 -18.93 -32.72
CA VAL A 417 23.37 -17.80 -31.84
C VAL A 417 23.18 -18.31 -30.40
N LYS A 418 23.77 -17.59 -29.45
CA LYS A 418 23.54 -17.77 -28.01
C LYS A 418 22.53 -16.75 -27.52
N LEU A 419 21.50 -17.21 -26.81
CA LEU A 419 20.38 -16.38 -26.35
C LEU A 419 20.34 -16.38 -24.81
N PRO A 420 20.28 -15.21 -24.15
CA PRO A 420 20.13 -15.14 -22.69
C PRO A 420 18.83 -15.79 -22.23
N ILE A 421 18.93 -16.74 -21.30
CA ILE A 421 17.80 -17.44 -20.69
C ILE A 421 17.94 -17.50 -19.17
N VAL A 422 16.83 -17.37 -18.45
CA VAL A 422 16.75 -17.59 -17.01
C VAL A 422 15.85 -18.81 -16.77
N THR A 423 16.40 -19.88 -16.20
CA THR A 423 15.71 -21.17 -16.02
C THR A 423 15.28 -21.40 -14.58
N SER A 424 14.07 -21.94 -14.39
CA SER A 424 13.50 -22.33 -13.09
C SER A 424 14.15 -23.59 -12.51
N LYS A 425 14.62 -24.44 -13.42
CA LYS A 425 15.25 -25.74 -13.26
C LYS A 425 16.03 -25.98 -14.56
N PRO A 426 17.29 -26.47 -14.49
CA PRO A 426 18.08 -26.68 -15.70
C PRO A 426 17.45 -27.75 -16.61
N PHE A 427 17.55 -27.51 -17.92
CA PHE A 427 17.25 -28.49 -18.97
C PHE A 427 18.41 -29.52 -19.07
N ASP A 428 18.19 -30.63 -19.79
CA ASP A 428 19.21 -31.69 -19.90
C ASP A 428 20.46 -31.18 -20.64
N LYS A 429 21.64 -31.36 -20.03
CA LYS A 429 22.89 -30.79 -20.54
C LYS A 429 23.28 -31.35 -21.92
N GLY A 430 23.55 -30.45 -22.87
CA GLY A 430 23.98 -30.77 -24.23
C GLY A 430 22.87 -31.33 -25.12
N LYS A 431 21.62 -31.32 -24.66
CA LYS A 431 20.48 -31.83 -25.42
C LYS A 431 19.85 -30.72 -26.26
N ALA A 432 19.65 -31.02 -27.54
CA ALA A 432 18.77 -30.27 -28.42
C ALA A 432 17.32 -30.75 -28.23
N TYR A 433 16.37 -29.83 -28.17
CA TYR A 433 14.94 -30.11 -28.15
C TYR A 433 14.27 -29.38 -29.32
N ASP A 434 13.32 -30.05 -29.99
CA ASP A 434 12.43 -29.38 -30.94
C ASP A 434 11.52 -28.39 -30.21
N VAL A 435 11.17 -27.29 -30.89
CA VAL A 435 10.34 -26.20 -30.37
C VAL A 435 9.04 -26.11 -31.14
N VAL A 436 7.92 -26.00 -30.42
CA VAL A 436 6.58 -25.79 -30.99
C VAL A 436 5.97 -24.53 -30.39
N TYR A 437 5.62 -23.56 -31.24
CA TYR A 437 4.99 -22.31 -30.80
C TYR A 437 3.51 -22.53 -30.43
N ALA A 438 3.14 -22.07 -29.24
CA ALA A 438 1.83 -22.28 -28.60
C ALA A 438 1.12 -20.95 -28.26
N ASN A 439 1.29 -19.92 -29.10
CA ASN A 439 0.68 -18.59 -28.92
C ASN A 439 0.82 -18.09 -27.48
N TYR A 440 -0.29 -17.80 -26.79
CA TYR A 440 -0.31 -17.36 -25.40
C TYR A 440 -0.46 -18.51 -24.39
N GLY A 441 -0.46 -19.77 -24.82
CA GLY A 441 -0.58 -20.92 -23.92
C GLY A 441 -1.99 -21.10 -23.33
N ALA A 442 -3.04 -20.76 -24.07
CA ALA A 442 -4.41 -21.17 -23.74
C ALA A 442 -4.60 -22.67 -24.07
N LYS A 443 -5.57 -23.35 -23.45
CA LYS A 443 -5.91 -24.77 -23.70
C LYS A 443 -5.95 -25.12 -25.22
N LYS A 444 -6.66 -24.27 -25.99
CA LYS A 444 -6.76 -24.35 -27.46
C LYS A 444 -5.45 -24.23 -28.25
N ASP A 445 -4.43 -23.59 -27.70
CA ASP A 445 -3.17 -23.35 -28.41
C ASP A 445 -2.29 -24.61 -28.50
N PHE A 446 -2.65 -25.64 -27.73
CA PHE A 446 -2.03 -26.97 -27.75
C PHE A 446 -2.82 -28.00 -28.59
N GLU A 447 -4.08 -27.72 -28.91
CA GLU A 447 -4.95 -28.63 -29.68
C GLU A 447 -4.41 -28.85 -31.10
N GLY A 448 -4.48 -30.10 -31.58
CA GLY A 448 -4.04 -30.47 -32.94
C GLY A 448 -2.51 -30.46 -33.17
N LYS A 449 -1.69 -30.26 -32.14
CA LYS A 449 -0.22 -30.22 -32.24
C LYS A 449 0.43 -31.35 -31.43
N ASP A 450 1.56 -31.85 -31.91
CA ASP A 450 2.39 -32.83 -31.20
C ASP A 450 3.54 -32.15 -30.43
N PHE A 451 3.47 -32.19 -29.10
CA PHE A 451 4.49 -31.70 -28.18
C PHE A 451 5.34 -32.82 -27.53
N LYS A 452 5.12 -34.09 -27.88
CA LYS A 452 5.73 -35.22 -27.18
C LYS A 452 7.25 -35.20 -27.34
N GLY A 453 7.99 -34.97 -26.25
CA GLY A 453 9.44 -34.84 -26.28
C GLY A 453 9.97 -33.44 -26.66
N LYS A 454 9.08 -32.44 -26.81
CA LYS A 454 9.39 -31.11 -27.33
C LYS A 454 9.14 -30.01 -26.30
N ILE A 455 9.65 -28.81 -26.60
CA ILE A 455 9.44 -27.60 -25.80
C ILE A 455 8.29 -26.78 -26.38
N ALA A 456 7.40 -26.29 -25.51
CA ALA A 456 6.44 -25.25 -25.89
C ALA A 456 7.08 -23.86 -25.80
N LEU A 457 7.10 -23.12 -26.91
CA LEU A 457 7.42 -21.69 -26.92
C LEU A 457 6.13 -20.89 -26.73
N ILE A 458 6.04 -20.10 -25.66
CA ILE A 458 4.83 -19.39 -25.24
C ILE A 458 5.11 -17.88 -25.15
N GLU A 459 4.19 -17.08 -25.66
CA GLU A 459 4.20 -15.63 -25.55
C GLU A 459 3.60 -15.19 -24.19
N ARG A 460 4.28 -14.29 -23.50
CA ARG A 460 3.76 -13.65 -22.28
C ARG A 460 2.52 -12.79 -22.61
N GLY A 461 1.60 -12.66 -21.65
CA GLY A 461 0.36 -11.91 -21.84
C GLY A 461 -0.80 -12.80 -22.33
N GLY A 462 -1.71 -12.23 -23.13
CA GLY A 462 -2.92 -12.93 -23.58
C GLY A 462 -3.99 -13.17 -22.50
N GLY A 463 -3.91 -12.47 -21.37
CA GLY A 463 -4.85 -12.59 -20.25
C GLY A 463 -4.62 -13.78 -19.31
N LEU A 464 -3.57 -14.58 -19.54
CA LEU A 464 -3.24 -15.75 -18.72
C LEU A 464 -2.00 -15.50 -17.85
N ASP A 465 -2.03 -15.98 -16.61
CA ASP A 465 -0.87 -16.01 -15.71
C ASP A 465 0.13 -17.14 -16.08
N PHE A 466 1.27 -17.19 -15.40
CA PHE A 466 2.30 -18.18 -15.69
C PHE A 466 1.95 -19.60 -15.28
N MET A 467 1.24 -19.80 -14.16
CA MET A 467 0.85 -21.14 -13.70
C MET A 467 -0.20 -21.73 -14.64
N THR A 468 -1.21 -20.96 -15.05
CA THR A 468 -2.20 -21.41 -16.04
C THR A 468 -1.54 -21.82 -17.38
N LYS A 469 -0.58 -21.02 -17.89
CA LYS A 469 0.23 -21.37 -19.08
C LYS A 469 1.02 -22.68 -18.88
N ILE A 470 1.63 -22.85 -17.71
CA ILE A 470 2.42 -24.04 -17.37
C ILE A 470 1.52 -25.28 -17.27
N THR A 471 0.38 -25.20 -16.58
CA THR A 471 -0.58 -26.30 -16.46
C THR A 471 -1.12 -26.75 -17.82
N HIS A 472 -1.51 -25.82 -18.70
CA HIS A 472 -1.95 -26.17 -20.06
C HIS A 472 -0.84 -26.88 -20.86
N ALA A 473 0.40 -26.40 -20.78
CA ALA A 473 1.53 -26.99 -21.48
C ALA A 473 1.89 -28.38 -20.93
N THR A 474 1.97 -28.54 -19.60
CA THR A 474 2.22 -29.82 -18.94
C THR A 474 1.16 -30.86 -19.31
N ASN A 475 -0.12 -30.47 -19.34
CA ASN A 475 -1.22 -31.34 -19.78
C ASN A 475 -1.12 -31.75 -21.26
N ALA A 476 -0.42 -30.98 -22.10
CA ALA A 476 -0.13 -31.31 -23.50
C ALA A 476 1.09 -32.23 -23.68
N GLY A 477 1.78 -32.65 -22.60
CA GLY A 477 2.89 -33.61 -22.66
C GLY A 477 4.23 -33.04 -23.13
N VAL A 478 4.44 -31.72 -22.97
CA VAL A 478 5.74 -31.07 -23.20
C VAL A 478 6.82 -31.62 -22.26
N VAL A 479 8.09 -31.53 -22.64
CA VAL A 479 9.24 -31.84 -21.74
C VAL A 479 9.95 -30.60 -21.20
N GLY A 480 9.48 -29.42 -21.57
CA GLY A 480 9.97 -28.13 -21.09
C GLY A 480 9.18 -26.98 -21.70
N ILE A 481 9.32 -25.79 -21.13
CA ILE A 481 8.60 -24.59 -21.56
C ILE A 481 9.59 -23.43 -21.68
N VAL A 482 9.49 -22.65 -22.74
CA VAL A 482 10.21 -21.38 -22.87
C VAL A 482 9.19 -20.27 -23.08
N ILE A 483 9.17 -19.28 -22.18
CA ILE A 483 8.27 -18.13 -22.24
C ILE A 483 9.06 -16.90 -22.66
N PHE A 484 8.62 -16.19 -23.70
CA PHE A 484 9.23 -14.93 -24.11
C PHE A 484 8.43 -13.71 -23.67
N ASN A 485 9.14 -12.63 -23.37
CA ASN A 485 8.56 -11.39 -22.85
C ASN A 485 7.56 -10.72 -23.83
N ASP A 486 6.62 -9.97 -23.26
CA ASP A 486 5.59 -9.17 -23.95
C ASP A 486 6.11 -7.78 -24.36
N GLN A 487 7.07 -7.26 -23.60
CA GLN A 487 7.78 -6.01 -23.79
C GLN A 487 9.18 -6.26 -24.38
N GLU A 488 9.55 -5.55 -25.45
CA GLU A 488 10.90 -5.62 -26.07
C GLU A 488 12.00 -5.41 -25.04
N LYS A 489 11.83 -4.35 -24.26
CA LYS A 489 12.79 -3.76 -23.35
C LYS A 489 12.67 -4.30 -21.92
N ARG A 490 12.27 -5.56 -21.74
CA ARG A 490 12.16 -6.20 -20.43
C ARG A 490 13.23 -7.27 -20.28
N GLY A 491 14.06 -7.12 -19.25
CA GLY A 491 15.00 -8.15 -18.83
C GLY A 491 14.31 -9.48 -18.54
N ASN A 492 15.10 -10.56 -18.52
CA ASN A 492 14.60 -11.85 -18.11
C ASN A 492 14.24 -11.83 -16.61
N PHE A 493 13.59 -12.88 -16.12
CA PHE A 493 13.26 -13.04 -14.70
C PHE A 493 12.98 -14.52 -14.40
N LEU A 494 13.24 -14.92 -13.16
CA LEU A 494 12.96 -16.26 -12.69
C LEU A 494 11.45 -16.49 -12.48
N ILE A 495 10.90 -17.56 -13.08
CA ILE A 495 9.61 -18.12 -12.70
C ILE A 495 9.87 -19.29 -11.72
N PRO A 496 9.41 -19.24 -10.46
CA PRO A 496 9.78 -20.23 -9.44
C PRO A 496 8.95 -21.53 -9.54
N TYR A 497 9.17 -22.32 -10.60
CA TYR A 497 8.50 -23.61 -10.83
C TYR A 497 9.50 -24.77 -10.94
N ARG A 498 9.30 -25.84 -10.17
CA ARG A 498 10.33 -26.89 -9.93
C ARG A 498 10.06 -28.25 -10.58
N GLU A 499 8.84 -28.51 -11.04
CA GLU A 499 8.46 -29.83 -11.56
C GLU A 499 9.05 -30.06 -12.95
N LEU A 500 8.89 -29.07 -13.84
CA LEU A 500 9.40 -29.06 -15.22
C LEU A 500 10.40 -27.90 -15.43
N PRO A 501 11.40 -28.03 -16.32
CA PRO A 501 12.19 -26.89 -16.77
C PRO A 501 11.34 -25.81 -17.45
N VAL A 502 11.32 -24.61 -16.87
CA VAL A 502 10.69 -23.41 -17.45
C VAL A 502 11.78 -22.35 -17.63
N GLY A 503 11.99 -21.89 -18.85
CA GLY A 503 12.91 -20.80 -19.18
C GLY A 503 12.19 -19.50 -19.55
N VAL A 504 12.79 -18.36 -19.23
CA VAL A 504 12.35 -17.03 -19.69
C VAL A 504 13.42 -16.41 -20.57
N ILE A 505 13.00 -15.87 -21.73
CA ILE A 505 13.85 -15.17 -22.71
C ILE A 505 13.26 -13.81 -23.11
N SER A 506 14.07 -12.99 -23.78
CA SER A 506 13.65 -11.69 -24.31
C SER A 506 12.56 -11.81 -25.37
N LYS A 507 11.78 -10.75 -25.57
CA LYS A 507 10.78 -10.71 -26.65
C LYS A 507 11.42 -10.89 -28.02
N VAL A 508 12.50 -10.14 -28.27
CA VAL A 508 13.22 -10.13 -29.55
C VAL A 508 13.73 -11.52 -29.88
N ASP A 509 14.26 -12.24 -28.90
CA ASP A 509 14.79 -13.59 -29.09
C ASP A 509 13.67 -14.63 -29.26
N GLY A 510 12.55 -14.48 -28.54
CA GLY A 510 11.35 -15.28 -28.74
C GLY A 510 10.75 -15.12 -30.14
N GLU A 511 10.62 -13.89 -30.63
CA GLU A 511 10.15 -13.57 -31.99
C GLU A 511 11.12 -14.10 -33.07
N ARG A 512 12.43 -14.08 -32.81
CA ARG A 512 13.42 -14.69 -33.70
C ARG A 512 13.28 -16.22 -33.76
N ILE A 513 13.17 -16.91 -32.61
CA ILE A 513 12.96 -18.37 -32.58
C ILE A 513 11.65 -18.72 -33.31
N LYS A 514 10.54 -18.10 -32.91
CA LYS A 514 9.17 -18.26 -33.45
C LYS A 514 9.10 -18.23 -34.98
N ASN A 515 9.97 -17.44 -35.62
CA ASN A 515 9.97 -17.24 -37.07
C ASN A 515 11.09 -17.99 -37.82
N THR A 516 12.15 -18.46 -37.16
CA THR A 516 13.39 -18.91 -37.87
C THR A 516 14.06 -20.17 -37.34
N SER A 517 13.70 -20.69 -36.16
CA SER A 517 14.39 -21.84 -35.56
C SER A 517 13.44 -22.95 -35.11
N SER A 518 13.85 -24.19 -35.35
CA SER A 518 13.13 -25.39 -34.92
C SER A 518 13.65 -25.98 -33.61
N GLN A 519 14.85 -25.60 -33.11
CA GLN A 519 15.52 -26.28 -32.00
C GLN A 519 16.25 -25.35 -31.02
N LEU A 520 16.30 -25.77 -29.75
CA LEU A 520 17.05 -25.14 -28.67
C LEU A 520 17.97 -26.16 -27.98
N THR A 521 19.25 -25.81 -27.83
CA THR A 521 20.30 -26.66 -27.24
C THR A 521 20.80 -26.08 -25.92
N PHE A 522 20.68 -26.85 -24.84
CA PHE A 522 20.92 -26.36 -23.48
C PHE A 522 22.25 -26.86 -22.93
N ASN A 523 23.31 -26.07 -23.09
CA ASN A 523 24.67 -26.46 -22.69
C ASN A 523 24.95 -26.26 -21.18
N GLN A 524 24.02 -25.69 -20.41
CA GLN A 524 24.23 -25.26 -19.01
C GLN A 524 25.48 -24.38 -18.86
N SER A 525 25.70 -23.50 -19.84
CA SER A 525 26.81 -22.56 -19.93
C SER A 525 26.35 -21.16 -19.54
N PHE A 526 27.15 -20.46 -18.76
CA PHE A 526 26.88 -19.08 -18.34
C PHE A 526 27.89 -18.13 -18.97
N GLU A 527 27.40 -17.00 -19.50
CA GLU A 527 28.21 -15.99 -20.18
C GLU A 527 27.83 -14.57 -19.74
N VAL A 528 28.76 -13.63 -19.90
CA VAL A 528 28.48 -12.19 -19.71
C VAL A 528 27.84 -11.66 -20.99
N VAL A 529 26.53 -11.46 -20.93
CA VAL A 529 25.68 -11.04 -22.06
C VAL A 529 25.25 -9.59 -21.90
N ASP A 530 24.87 -8.93 -22.99
CA ASP A 530 24.18 -7.64 -22.90
C ASP A 530 22.80 -7.82 -22.27
N SER A 531 22.43 -6.91 -21.35
CA SER A 531 21.08 -6.89 -20.79
C SER A 531 20.10 -6.37 -21.84
N GLN A 532 18.96 -7.05 -21.95
CA GLN A 532 17.84 -6.68 -22.80
C GLN A 532 17.02 -5.50 -22.23
N GLY A 533 17.17 -5.21 -20.93
CA GLY A 533 16.79 -3.93 -20.36
C GLY A 533 17.82 -2.82 -20.67
N GLY A 534 19.10 -3.17 -20.72
CA GLY A 534 20.19 -2.23 -20.88
C GLY A 534 20.34 -1.29 -19.67
N ASN A 535 21.10 -0.22 -19.85
CA ASN A 535 21.58 0.65 -18.76
C ASN A 535 20.48 1.60 -18.22
N ARG A 536 19.62 1.13 -17.30
CA ARG A 536 18.42 1.87 -16.84
C ARG A 536 18.19 1.81 -15.34
N MET A 537 17.47 2.79 -14.79
CA MET A 537 16.89 2.67 -13.44
C MET A 537 15.78 1.60 -13.41
N LEU A 538 15.63 0.90 -12.28
CA LEU A 538 14.48 0.03 -12.08
C LEU A 538 13.22 0.84 -11.78
N GLU A 539 12.09 0.39 -12.36
CA GLU A 539 10.79 1.04 -12.21
C GLU A 539 10.26 0.95 -10.77
N GLN A 540 10.60 -0.13 -10.06
CA GLN A 540 10.28 -0.36 -8.65
C GLN A 540 11.19 0.42 -7.68
N SER A 541 12.35 0.94 -8.11
CA SER A 541 13.26 1.63 -7.17
C SER A 541 12.58 2.88 -6.60
N SER A 542 12.29 2.90 -5.30
CA SER A 542 11.46 3.94 -4.68
C SER A 542 12.05 5.35 -4.86
N TRP A 543 11.23 6.24 -5.42
CA TRP A 543 11.58 7.61 -5.78
C TRP A 543 11.47 8.56 -4.58
N GLY A 544 12.29 9.59 -4.56
CA GLY A 544 12.10 10.79 -3.74
C GLY A 544 11.16 11.83 -4.38
N VAL A 545 11.00 12.99 -3.76
CA VAL A 545 11.64 13.44 -2.50
C VAL A 545 11.13 12.69 -1.26
N THR A 546 11.78 12.86 -0.10
CA THR A 546 11.18 12.46 1.19
C THR A 546 9.92 13.29 1.46
N ALA A 547 9.10 12.86 2.42
CA ALA A 547 7.88 13.56 2.79
C ALA A 547 8.10 15.02 3.23
N GLU A 548 9.29 15.34 3.75
CA GLU A 548 9.72 16.69 4.14
C GLU A 548 10.18 17.55 2.96
N GLY A 549 10.42 16.95 1.79
CA GLY A 549 10.99 17.58 0.60
C GLY A 549 12.51 17.41 0.44
N ALA A 550 13.15 16.43 1.10
CA ALA A 550 14.59 16.19 0.97
C ALA A 550 14.95 15.31 -0.24
N ILE A 551 16.14 15.52 -0.83
CA ILE A 551 16.65 14.68 -1.93
C ILE A 551 17.11 13.34 -1.37
N LYS A 552 16.41 12.29 -1.78
CA LYS A 552 16.75 10.87 -1.66
C LYS A 552 16.29 10.16 -2.95
N PRO A 553 16.86 9.01 -3.34
CA PRO A 553 18.03 8.34 -2.76
C PRO A 553 19.33 9.16 -2.91
N ASP A 554 20.43 8.72 -2.32
CA ASP A 554 21.71 9.43 -2.36
C ASP A 554 22.62 8.94 -3.51
N VAL A 555 22.61 7.63 -3.78
CA VAL A 555 23.38 6.97 -4.86
C VAL A 555 22.61 5.79 -5.45
N THR A 556 23.14 5.23 -6.55
CA THR A 556 22.61 4.03 -7.23
C THR A 556 23.65 2.92 -7.30
N ALA A 557 23.23 1.65 -7.18
CA ALA A 557 24.06 0.49 -7.48
C ALA A 557 23.24 -0.63 -8.15
N SER A 558 23.91 -1.62 -8.74
CA SER A 558 23.21 -2.67 -9.49
C SER A 558 22.41 -3.55 -8.53
N GLY A 559 21.15 -3.75 -8.86
CA GLY A 559 20.19 -4.50 -8.04
C GLY A 559 19.10 -5.15 -8.89
N PHE A 560 19.40 -5.45 -10.16
CA PHE A 560 18.58 -6.28 -11.04
C PHE A 560 19.27 -7.62 -11.27
N GLU A 561 18.51 -8.71 -11.11
CA GLU A 561 18.96 -10.10 -11.26
C GLU A 561 20.33 -10.41 -10.62
N ILE A 562 20.53 -9.92 -9.40
CA ILE A 562 21.76 -10.18 -8.66
C ILE A 562 21.75 -11.63 -8.16
N TYR A 563 22.74 -12.39 -8.61
CA TYR A 563 22.95 -13.78 -8.20
C TYR A 563 23.79 -13.84 -6.92
N SER A 564 23.25 -14.41 -5.85
CA SER A 564 23.91 -14.51 -4.55
C SER A 564 23.40 -15.73 -3.78
N SER A 565 23.94 -15.95 -2.58
CA SER A 565 23.61 -17.06 -1.68
C SER A 565 22.16 -17.08 -1.20
N THR A 566 21.70 -18.24 -0.77
CA THR A 566 20.43 -18.44 -0.06
C THR A 566 20.55 -19.63 0.91
N TYR A 567 19.51 -19.90 1.69
CA TYR A 567 19.53 -20.94 2.72
C TYR A 567 19.87 -22.34 2.17
N ASN A 568 20.39 -23.20 3.05
CA ASN A 568 20.82 -24.57 2.76
C ASN A 568 21.99 -24.65 1.75
N ASN A 569 22.94 -23.70 1.82
CA ASN A 569 24.10 -23.60 0.92
C ASN A 569 23.74 -23.51 -0.58
N GLN A 570 22.59 -22.92 -0.91
CA GLN A 570 22.13 -22.74 -2.30
C GLN A 570 22.40 -21.31 -2.79
N TYR A 571 22.11 -21.04 -4.06
CA TYR A 571 22.29 -19.73 -4.67
C TYR A 571 21.08 -19.40 -5.55
N GLN A 572 20.69 -18.12 -5.63
CA GLN A 572 19.54 -17.66 -6.39
C GLN A 572 19.67 -16.21 -6.87
N THR A 573 18.84 -15.86 -7.84
CA THR A 573 18.70 -14.52 -8.41
C THR A 573 17.64 -13.72 -7.65
N MET A 574 17.95 -12.49 -7.22
CA MET A 574 16.99 -11.54 -6.64
C MET A 574 17.16 -10.13 -7.21
N SER A 575 16.08 -9.35 -7.23
CA SER A 575 16.07 -7.96 -7.69
C SER A 575 15.45 -7.04 -6.64
N GLY A 576 16.01 -5.84 -6.49
CA GLY A 576 15.53 -4.79 -5.59
C GLY A 576 16.65 -3.88 -5.07
N THR A 577 16.27 -2.78 -4.43
CA THR A 577 17.21 -1.90 -3.71
C THR A 577 17.89 -2.63 -2.54
N SER A 578 17.28 -3.69 -2.02
CA SER A 578 17.87 -4.65 -1.08
C SER A 578 19.17 -5.29 -1.56
N MET A 579 19.34 -5.48 -2.88
CA MET A 579 20.56 -6.05 -3.48
C MET A 579 21.56 -4.96 -3.92
N ALA A 580 21.08 -3.75 -4.21
CA ALA A 580 21.94 -2.61 -4.50
C ALA A 580 22.67 -2.10 -3.24
N SER A 581 21.97 -2.01 -2.09
CA SER A 581 22.52 -1.55 -0.81
C SER A 581 23.82 -2.26 -0.36
N PRO A 582 23.92 -3.61 -0.33
CA PRO A 582 25.13 -4.31 0.12
C PRO A 582 26.36 -4.10 -0.77
N HIS A 583 26.19 -3.85 -2.09
CA HIS A 583 27.30 -3.45 -2.96
C HIS A 583 27.92 -2.12 -2.48
N VAL A 584 27.07 -1.13 -2.21
CA VAL A 584 27.49 0.19 -1.70
C VAL A 584 28.08 0.07 -0.29
N ALA A 585 27.54 -0.80 0.56
CA ALA A 585 28.07 -1.03 1.90
C ALA A 585 29.51 -1.58 1.88
N GLY A 586 29.80 -2.55 1.02
CA GLY A 586 31.16 -3.07 0.85
C GLY A 586 32.13 -2.06 0.23
N LEU A 587 31.69 -1.33 -0.80
CA LEU A 587 32.44 -0.23 -1.40
C LEU A 587 32.78 0.81 -0.33
N MET A 588 31.80 1.29 0.43
CA MET A 588 31.96 2.30 1.47
C MET A 588 32.91 1.85 2.59
N THR A 589 32.81 0.60 3.04
CA THR A 589 33.72 0.01 4.06
C THR A 589 35.19 0.11 3.63
N MET A 590 35.48 -0.32 2.39
CA MET A 590 36.83 -0.31 1.86
C MET A 590 37.29 1.10 1.48
N LEU A 591 36.39 1.95 0.98
CA LEU A 591 36.69 3.35 0.64
C LEU A 591 37.06 4.15 1.89
N GLN A 592 36.32 4.03 2.99
CA GLN A 592 36.71 4.63 4.28
C GLN A 592 38.09 4.14 4.75
N SER A 593 38.39 2.85 4.59
CA SER A 593 39.70 2.28 4.95
C SER A 593 40.83 2.85 4.09
N HIS A 594 40.62 2.94 2.78
CA HIS A 594 41.57 3.50 1.83
C HIS A 594 41.82 5.00 2.07
N LEU A 595 40.75 5.78 2.28
CA LEU A 595 40.84 7.22 2.54
C LEU A 595 41.50 7.53 3.89
N ALA A 596 41.29 6.70 4.92
CA ALA A 596 41.95 6.83 6.21
C ALA A 596 43.48 6.73 6.10
N GLU A 597 44.01 5.79 5.31
CA GLU A 597 45.46 5.66 5.10
C GLU A 597 45.98 6.71 4.10
N LYS A 598 45.27 6.94 2.98
CA LYS A 598 45.62 7.94 1.95
C LYS A 598 45.72 9.36 2.53
N TYR A 599 44.89 9.69 3.50
CA TYR A 599 44.83 11.02 4.14
C TYR A 599 45.16 11.01 5.64
N LYS A 600 45.92 10.01 6.10
CA LYS A 600 46.36 9.84 7.49
C LYS A 600 46.99 11.11 8.09
N GLY A 601 47.82 11.80 7.31
CA GLY A 601 48.46 13.06 7.69
C GLY A 601 47.51 14.27 7.84
N MET A 602 46.24 14.15 7.47
CA MET A 602 45.22 15.19 7.70
C MET A 602 44.56 15.09 9.09
N ASN A 603 44.82 14.03 9.87
CA ASN A 603 44.28 13.81 11.22
C ASN A 603 42.73 13.96 11.29
N LEU A 604 42.02 13.40 10.31
CA LEU A 604 40.56 13.42 10.28
C LEU A 604 40.00 12.51 11.39
N ASP A 605 39.06 13.04 12.18
CA ASP A 605 38.25 12.21 13.07
C ASP A 605 37.28 11.31 12.27
N SER A 606 36.74 10.28 12.94
CA SER A 606 35.90 9.28 12.29
C SER A 606 34.68 9.86 11.59
N LYS A 607 34.08 10.94 12.12
CA LYS A 607 32.93 11.60 11.50
C LYS A 607 33.33 12.36 10.24
N LYS A 608 34.40 13.17 10.29
CA LYS A 608 34.93 13.85 9.09
C LYS A 608 35.39 12.88 8.02
N LEU A 609 35.95 11.73 8.41
CA LEU A 609 36.29 10.64 7.49
C LEU A 609 35.02 10.05 6.82
N LEU A 610 33.95 9.83 7.58
CA LEU A 610 32.66 9.39 7.03
C LEU A 610 32.06 10.43 6.07
N GLU A 611 32.05 11.70 6.44
CA GLU A 611 31.56 12.82 5.61
C GLU A 611 32.36 12.95 4.30
N LEU A 612 33.69 12.95 4.38
CA LEU A 612 34.58 12.93 3.21
C LEU A 612 34.33 11.70 2.33
N SER A 613 34.14 10.52 2.92
CA SER A 613 33.91 9.28 2.17
C SER A 613 32.54 9.28 1.46
N LYS A 614 31.48 9.77 2.12
CA LYS A 614 30.15 9.97 1.49
C LYS A 614 30.27 10.97 0.34
N ASN A 615 30.89 12.12 0.58
CA ASN A 615 31.02 13.18 -0.41
C ASN A 615 31.87 12.75 -1.62
N ILE A 616 32.98 12.03 -1.42
CA ILE A 616 33.76 11.45 -2.52
C ILE A 616 32.90 10.43 -3.29
N LEU A 617 32.27 9.47 -2.61
CA LEU A 617 31.47 8.42 -3.25
C LEU A 617 30.33 8.99 -4.12
N MET A 618 29.61 9.98 -3.60
CA MET A 618 28.54 10.68 -4.32
C MET A 618 29.11 11.54 -5.46
N SER A 619 30.17 12.33 -5.22
CA SER A 619 30.77 13.18 -6.26
C SER A 619 31.35 12.36 -7.42
N SER A 620 31.95 11.20 -7.11
CA SER A 620 32.59 10.31 -8.09
C SER A 620 31.61 9.34 -8.75
N ALA A 621 30.36 9.26 -8.30
CA ALA A 621 29.31 8.53 -9.00
C ALA A 621 29.15 9.06 -10.45
N THR A 622 28.55 8.24 -11.31
CA THR A 622 28.33 8.60 -12.72
C THR A 622 26.85 8.78 -12.97
N ALA A 623 26.46 9.98 -13.42
CA ALA A 623 25.06 10.30 -13.69
C ALA A 623 24.51 9.42 -14.83
N LEU A 624 23.53 8.57 -14.53
CA LEU A 624 22.92 7.65 -15.49
C LEU A 624 22.06 8.43 -16.50
N TYR A 625 22.19 8.06 -17.77
CA TYR A 625 21.53 8.72 -18.91
C TYR A 625 20.59 7.74 -19.61
N SER A 626 19.35 8.19 -19.89
CA SER A 626 18.39 7.46 -20.71
C SER A 626 18.62 7.80 -22.18
N GLU A 627 19.17 6.85 -22.94
CA GLU A 627 19.28 6.95 -24.41
C GLU A 627 17.91 7.02 -25.11
N GLU A 628 16.86 6.52 -24.46
CA GLU A 628 15.48 6.55 -24.97
C GLU A 628 14.87 7.95 -24.83
N ASP A 629 15.00 8.55 -23.64
CA ASP A 629 14.42 9.86 -23.32
C ASP A 629 15.37 11.03 -23.66
N LYS A 630 16.62 10.72 -24.02
CA LYS A 630 17.72 11.65 -24.31
C LYS A 630 17.97 12.66 -23.17
N ALA A 631 17.95 12.14 -21.95
CA ALA A 631 18.08 12.92 -20.73
C ALA A 631 18.68 12.08 -19.59
N PHE A 632 19.32 12.74 -18.63
CA PHE A 632 19.72 12.09 -17.37
C PHE A 632 18.49 11.67 -16.57
N TYR A 633 18.52 10.49 -15.94
CA TYR A 633 17.45 10.06 -15.03
C TYR A 633 17.33 11.06 -13.87
N SER A 634 16.12 11.24 -13.34
CA SER A 634 15.86 12.21 -12.27
C SER A 634 16.79 11.96 -11.07
N PRO A 635 17.40 13.00 -10.46
CA PRO A 635 18.08 12.88 -9.18
C PRO A 635 17.19 12.31 -8.05
N ARG A 636 15.85 12.46 -8.15
CA ARG A 636 14.90 11.83 -7.23
C ARG A 636 14.74 10.32 -7.46
N GLN A 637 15.23 9.79 -8.58
CA GLN A 637 15.29 8.34 -8.84
C GLN A 637 16.69 7.76 -8.58
N GLN A 638 17.75 8.44 -9.05
CA GLN A 638 19.12 7.90 -9.05
C GLN A 638 20.08 8.51 -8.00
N GLY A 639 19.67 9.55 -7.27
CA GLY A 639 20.57 10.32 -6.41
C GLY A 639 21.68 11.00 -7.21
N ALA A 640 22.92 10.86 -6.76
CA ALA A 640 24.12 11.32 -7.49
C ALA A 640 24.53 10.39 -8.66
N GLY A 641 23.82 9.28 -8.87
CA GLY A 641 24.06 8.32 -9.95
C GLY A 641 24.75 7.04 -9.51
N VAL A 642 25.26 6.27 -10.47
CA VAL A 642 25.82 4.93 -10.26
C VAL A 642 27.20 5.01 -9.61
N VAL A 643 27.41 4.28 -8.52
CA VAL A 643 28.70 4.24 -7.81
C VAL A 643 29.81 3.65 -8.69
N ASP A 644 31.00 4.25 -8.60
CA ASP A 644 32.20 3.81 -9.34
C ASP A 644 33.41 3.85 -8.40
N ALA A 645 33.89 2.67 -8.00
CA ALA A 645 34.98 2.55 -7.03
C ALA A 645 36.34 3.00 -7.61
N GLU A 646 36.54 2.94 -8.93
CA GLU A 646 37.77 3.45 -9.55
C GLU A 646 37.82 4.98 -9.53
N LYS A 647 36.72 5.65 -9.92
CA LYS A 647 36.59 7.10 -9.79
C LYS A 647 36.75 7.52 -8.31
N ALA A 648 36.17 6.77 -7.37
CA ALA A 648 36.26 7.07 -5.93
C ALA A 648 37.68 7.00 -5.37
N ILE A 649 38.48 5.97 -5.68
CA ILE A 649 39.88 5.89 -5.21
C ILE A 649 40.80 6.90 -5.93
N GLN A 650 40.54 7.16 -7.20
CA GLN A 650 41.31 8.12 -8.01
C GLN A 650 40.96 9.59 -7.70
N ALA A 651 39.87 9.85 -6.97
CA ALA A 651 39.39 11.19 -6.64
C ALA A 651 40.51 12.10 -6.10
N GLN A 652 40.80 13.14 -6.87
CA GLN A 652 41.64 14.30 -6.51
C GLN A 652 40.80 15.50 -6.04
N TYR A 653 39.48 15.40 -6.17
CA TYR A 653 38.50 16.45 -5.88
C TYR A 653 37.20 15.81 -5.36
N TYR A 654 36.33 16.62 -4.74
CA TYR A 654 34.90 16.32 -4.55
C TYR A 654 34.09 17.63 -4.60
N VAL A 655 32.76 17.55 -4.68
CA VAL A 655 31.87 18.70 -4.84
C VAL A 655 30.77 18.70 -3.78
N THR A 656 30.39 19.88 -3.28
CA THR A 656 29.29 20.04 -2.32
C THR A 656 28.40 21.24 -2.63
N GLY A 657 27.17 21.20 -2.12
CA GLY A 657 26.36 22.38 -1.89
C GLY A 657 26.84 23.21 -0.69
N ASN A 658 26.09 24.27 -0.38
CA ASN A 658 26.36 25.17 0.75
C ASN A 658 26.15 24.52 2.13
N ASP A 659 25.53 23.34 2.21
CA ASP A 659 25.34 22.56 3.45
C ASP A 659 26.46 21.52 3.68
N GLY A 660 27.50 21.52 2.83
CA GLY A 660 28.63 20.60 2.93
C GLY A 660 28.39 19.20 2.36
N LYS A 661 27.25 18.95 1.70
CA LYS A 661 26.92 17.63 1.12
C LYS A 661 27.03 17.61 -0.40
N ALA A 662 27.34 16.45 -0.97
CA ALA A 662 27.36 16.20 -2.41
C ALA A 662 25.97 16.10 -3.07
N LYS A 663 25.01 16.94 -2.66
CA LYS A 663 23.67 17.13 -3.27
C LYS A 663 23.13 18.51 -2.93
N ILE A 664 22.32 19.13 -3.80
CA ILE A 664 21.83 20.51 -3.64
C ILE A 664 20.29 20.53 -3.64
N ASN A 665 19.69 20.62 -2.46
CA ASN A 665 18.26 20.91 -2.34
C ASN A 665 18.02 22.42 -2.40
N LEU A 666 17.50 22.90 -3.54
CA LEU A 666 17.17 24.30 -3.78
C LEU A 666 15.84 24.72 -3.13
N LYS A 667 15.08 23.77 -2.55
CA LYS A 667 13.72 23.96 -2.06
C LYS A 667 12.82 24.60 -3.13
N ARG A 668 12.20 25.76 -2.84
CA ARG A 668 11.36 26.50 -3.78
C ARG A 668 12.22 27.36 -4.71
N VAL A 669 12.03 27.19 -6.02
CA VAL A 669 12.65 28.02 -7.07
C VAL A 669 11.60 28.81 -7.85
N GLY A 670 12.05 29.83 -8.57
CA GLY A 670 11.26 30.45 -9.64
C GLY A 670 11.68 29.90 -11.02
N ASP A 671 11.25 30.58 -12.07
CA ASP A 671 11.68 30.29 -13.44
C ASP A 671 13.16 30.63 -13.70
N LYS A 672 13.77 31.41 -12.81
CA LYS A 672 15.23 31.62 -12.73
C LYS A 672 15.71 31.33 -11.31
N PHE A 673 16.87 30.70 -11.17
CA PHE A 673 17.43 30.33 -9.87
C PHE A 673 18.95 30.18 -9.94
N ASP A 674 19.64 30.43 -8.83
CA ASP A 674 21.09 30.25 -8.74
C ASP A 674 21.44 28.85 -8.22
N ILE A 675 22.41 28.21 -8.88
CA ILE A 675 23.11 27.04 -8.34
C ILE A 675 24.45 27.53 -7.79
N THR A 676 24.84 27.03 -6.61
CA THR A 676 26.14 27.28 -5.98
C THR A 676 26.79 25.95 -5.65
N VAL A 677 28.00 25.70 -6.15
CA VAL A 677 28.79 24.48 -5.92
C VAL A 677 30.15 24.87 -5.35
N THR A 678 30.54 24.27 -4.23
CA THR A 678 31.91 24.33 -3.72
C THR A 678 32.69 23.12 -4.23
N ILE A 679 33.78 23.38 -4.94
CA ILE A 679 34.71 22.36 -5.45
C ILE A 679 35.87 22.25 -4.45
N HIS A 680 36.03 21.07 -3.87
CA HIS A 680 37.06 20.75 -2.89
C HIS A 680 38.22 20.05 -3.60
N LYS A 681 39.45 20.48 -3.37
CA LYS A 681 40.67 19.97 -4.00
C LYS A 681 41.57 19.27 -2.97
N LEU A 682 41.80 17.98 -3.19
CA LEU A 682 42.60 17.09 -2.33
C LEU A 682 44.07 16.99 -2.76
N VAL A 683 44.47 17.70 -3.82
CA VAL A 683 45.82 17.68 -4.42
C VAL A 683 46.44 19.07 -4.48
N GLU A 684 47.78 19.11 -4.48
CA GLU A 684 48.54 20.36 -4.59
C GLU A 684 48.64 20.89 -6.03
N GLY A 685 49.18 22.10 -6.17
CA GLY A 685 49.30 22.81 -7.43
C GLY A 685 48.01 23.48 -7.91
N VAL A 686 48.11 24.27 -8.98
CA VAL A 686 46.94 24.86 -9.65
C VAL A 686 46.34 23.83 -10.61
N LYS A 687 45.02 23.67 -10.58
CA LYS A 687 44.29 22.76 -11.46
C LYS A 687 43.23 23.51 -12.26
N GLU A 688 42.84 22.93 -13.39
CA GLU A 688 41.80 23.42 -14.28
C GLU A 688 40.72 22.35 -14.42
N LEU A 689 39.45 22.74 -14.32
CA LEU A 689 38.30 21.88 -14.62
C LEU A 689 37.32 22.65 -15.51
N TYR A 690 36.47 21.89 -16.20
CA TYR A 690 35.32 22.38 -16.94
C TYR A 690 34.05 21.88 -16.26
N TYR A 691 33.03 22.75 -16.18
CA TYR A 691 31.73 22.41 -15.61
C TYR A 691 30.56 22.81 -16.52
N GLN A 692 29.47 22.05 -16.45
CA GLN A 692 28.20 22.27 -17.16
C GLN A 692 27.06 21.90 -16.20
N ALA A 693 25.92 22.59 -16.29
CA ALA A 693 24.68 22.13 -15.68
C ALA A 693 23.72 21.62 -16.76
N ASN A 694 23.18 20.43 -16.55
CA ASN A 694 22.09 19.86 -17.35
C ASN A 694 20.81 19.99 -16.53
N VAL A 695 19.76 20.53 -17.15
CA VAL A 695 18.48 20.85 -16.50
C VAL A 695 17.36 20.04 -17.13
N ALA A 696 16.58 19.36 -16.30
CA ALA A 696 15.48 18.48 -16.67
C ALA A 696 14.25 18.71 -15.78
N THR A 697 13.15 18.08 -16.17
CA THR A 697 11.89 17.94 -15.43
C THR A 697 11.27 16.58 -15.76
N GLU A 698 10.01 16.32 -15.40
CA GLU A 698 9.30 15.09 -15.78
C GLU A 698 8.56 15.20 -17.12
N GLN A 699 8.49 14.10 -17.86
CA GLN A 699 7.53 13.95 -18.96
C GLN A 699 6.10 13.76 -18.41
N VAL A 700 5.12 14.43 -19.04
CA VAL A 700 3.69 14.26 -18.73
C VAL A 700 2.93 13.75 -19.95
N ASN A 701 2.29 12.60 -19.79
CA ASN A 701 1.48 11.91 -20.81
C ASN A 701 0.02 11.79 -20.33
N LYS A 702 -0.93 12.33 -21.11
CA LYS A 702 -2.38 12.30 -20.82
C LYS A 702 -2.74 12.73 -19.38
N GLY A 703 -2.08 13.76 -18.86
CA GLY A 703 -2.32 14.29 -17.50
C GLY A 703 -1.70 13.48 -16.36
N LYS A 704 -0.88 12.47 -16.65
CA LYS A 704 -0.11 11.68 -15.68
C LYS A 704 1.39 11.83 -15.92
N PHE A 705 2.19 11.74 -14.86
CA PHE A 705 3.64 11.62 -14.97
C PHE A 705 3.99 10.32 -15.70
N ALA A 706 4.97 10.37 -16.60
CA ALA A 706 5.50 9.18 -17.24
C ALA A 706 6.50 8.42 -16.34
N LEU A 707 6.99 9.06 -15.27
CA LEU A 707 8.15 8.65 -14.46
C LEU A 707 9.40 8.48 -15.35
N LYS A 708 9.64 9.52 -16.17
CA LYS A 708 10.66 9.58 -17.22
C LYS A 708 11.18 11.02 -17.32
N PRO A 709 12.50 11.23 -17.45
CA PRO A 709 13.07 12.56 -17.53
C PRO A 709 12.74 13.25 -18.86
N GLN A 710 12.55 14.57 -18.81
CA GLN A 710 12.47 15.46 -19.96
C GLN A 710 13.61 16.48 -19.85
N ALA A 711 14.60 16.40 -20.74
CA ALA A 711 15.62 17.45 -20.85
C ALA A 711 14.99 18.80 -21.23
N LEU A 712 15.49 19.88 -20.64
CA LEU A 712 15.06 21.26 -20.89
C LEU A 712 16.18 22.09 -21.50
N LEU A 713 17.29 22.26 -20.79
CA LEU A 713 18.47 22.95 -21.30
C LEU A 713 19.77 22.37 -20.74
N ASP A 714 20.83 22.57 -21.50
CA ASP A 714 22.21 22.40 -21.05
C ASP A 714 22.89 23.78 -21.05
N THR A 715 23.65 24.11 -20.00
CA THR A 715 24.52 25.29 -20.05
C THR A 715 25.71 25.04 -20.97
N ASN A 716 26.35 26.11 -21.45
CA ASN A 716 27.69 25.98 -22.04
C ASN A 716 28.68 25.43 -20.99
N TRP A 717 29.68 24.67 -21.43
CA TRP A 717 30.81 24.25 -20.59
C TRP A 717 31.66 25.48 -20.22
N GLN A 718 31.76 25.77 -18.93
CA GLN A 718 32.54 26.89 -18.36
C GLN A 718 33.82 26.38 -17.69
N LYS A 719 34.88 27.20 -17.71
CA LYS A 719 36.20 26.89 -17.15
C LYS A 719 36.32 27.43 -15.72
N VAL A 720 36.85 26.62 -14.80
CA VAL A 720 37.22 27.03 -13.43
C VAL A 720 38.69 26.68 -13.15
N ILE A 721 39.38 27.53 -12.39
CA ILE A 721 40.80 27.39 -12.06
C ILE A 721 40.94 27.28 -10.54
N LEU A 722 41.24 26.07 -10.06
CA LEU A 722 41.32 25.69 -8.65
C LEU A 722 42.71 26.04 -8.08
N ARG A 723 42.85 27.26 -7.52
CA ARG A 723 44.08 27.69 -6.83
C ARG A 723 44.10 27.20 -5.40
N ASP A 724 43.08 27.54 -4.64
CA ASP A 724 42.93 27.23 -3.23
C ASP A 724 42.44 25.79 -2.98
N LYS A 725 42.29 25.39 -1.71
CA LYS A 725 41.74 24.07 -1.34
C LYS A 725 40.24 23.94 -1.63
N GLU A 726 39.53 25.05 -1.59
CA GLU A 726 38.12 25.14 -1.94
C GLU A 726 37.95 26.23 -3.01
N THR A 727 37.03 26.03 -3.96
CA THR A 727 36.70 27.04 -4.97
C THR A 727 35.22 26.97 -5.26
N GLN A 728 34.49 28.04 -4.95
CA GLN A 728 33.05 28.11 -5.17
C GLN A 728 32.74 28.68 -6.57
N VAL A 729 31.83 28.02 -7.28
CA VAL A 729 31.19 28.55 -8.49
C VAL A 729 29.71 28.82 -8.22
N ARG A 730 29.22 29.96 -8.70
CA ARG A 730 27.80 30.34 -8.64
C ARG A 730 27.35 30.86 -9.99
N PHE A 731 26.23 30.35 -10.49
CA PHE A 731 25.67 30.72 -11.78
C PHE A 731 24.15 30.57 -11.77
N THR A 732 23.47 31.36 -12.61
CA THR A 732 22.02 31.38 -12.73
C THR A 732 21.54 30.46 -13.86
N ILE A 733 20.55 29.63 -13.58
CA ILE A 733 19.75 28.92 -14.58
C ILE A 733 18.53 29.77 -14.95
N ASP A 734 18.16 29.79 -16.22
CA ASP A 734 16.96 30.46 -16.75
C ASP A 734 16.10 29.46 -17.53
N ALA A 735 15.04 28.97 -16.90
CA ALA A 735 14.08 28.03 -17.48
C ALA A 735 12.80 28.72 -17.97
N SER A 736 12.76 30.07 -18.00
CA SER A 736 11.54 30.84 -18.27
C SER A 736 10.86 30.52 -19.60
N GLN A 737 11.64 30.20 -20.64
CA GLN A 737 11.12 29.77 -21.95
C GLN A 737 10.26 28.50 -21.93
N PHE A 738 10.40 27.63 -20.91
CA PHE A 738 9.60 26.42 -20.76
C PHE A 738 8.37 26.63 -19.87
N SER A 739 8.37 27.71 -19.09
CA SER A 739 7.47 27.93 -17.95
C SER A 739 5.99 27.81 -18.30
N GLN A 740 5.54 28.39 -19.42
CA GLN A 740 4.15 28.29 -19.86
C GLN A 740 3.74 26.83 -20.10
N LYS A 741 4.47 26.10 -20.95
CA LYS A 741 4.15 24.70 -21.30
C LYS A 741 4.21 23.79 -20.07
N LEU A 742 5.18 24.00 -19.18
CA LEU A 742 5.28 23.20 -17.95
C LEU A 742 4.13 23.50 -16.98
N LYS A 743 3.64 24.75 -16.89
CA LYS A 743 2.44 25.10 -16.11
C LYS A 743 1.15 24.55 -16.74
N GLU A 744 1.07 24.48 -18.07
CA GLU A 744 -0.04 23.82 -18.78
C GLU A 744 -0.06 22.29 -18.56
N GLN A 745 1.11 21.65 -18.43
CA GLN A 745 1.24 20.21 -18.17
C GLN A 745 1.16 19.84 -16.67
N MET A 746 1.61 20.72 -15.76
CA MET A 746 1.78 20.47 -14.33
C MET A 746 1.32 21.68 -13.52
N ALA A 747 -0.01 21.91 -13.50
CA ALA A 747 -0.63 23.14 -13.00
C ALA A 747 -0.30 23.51 -11.54
N ASN A 748 0.01 22.54 -10.69
CA ASN A 748 0.36 22.76 -9.28
C ASN A 748 1.87 22.99 -9.03
N GLY A 749 2.66 23.09 -10.11
CA GLY A 749 4.12 23.23 -10.06
C GLY A 749 4.87 21.95 -10.38
N TYR A 750 6.17 22.09 -10.66
CA TYR A 750 7.02 21.04 -11.22
C TYR A 750 8.46 21.13 -10.71
N PHE A 751 9.18 20.01 -10.76
CA PHE A 751 10.61 20.00 -10.45
C PHE A 751 11.43 20.62 -11.59
N LEU A 752 12.45 21.40 -11.22
CA LEU A 752 13.55 21.84 -12.07
C LEU A 752 14.83 21.34 -11.41
N GLU A 753 15.49 20.39 -12.07
CA GLU A 753 16.47 19.52 -11.45
C GLU A 753 17.51 19.02 -12.46
N GLY A 754 18.51 18.28 -11.98
CA GLY A 754 19.51 17.66 -12.84
C GLY A 754 20.87 17.61 -12.14
N PHE A 755 21.93 17.82 -12.89
CA PHE A 755 23.31 17.66 -12.41
C PHE A 755 24.18 18.84 -12.82
N VAL A 756 25.07 19.27 -11.92
CA VAL A 756 26.27 20.02 -12.31
C VAL A 756 27.40 19.00 -12.49
N ARG A 757 27.92 18.89 -13.70
CA ARG A 757 28.88 17.86 -14.13
C ARG A 757 30.24 18.49 -14.38
N PHE A 758 31.30 17.73 -14.10
CA PHE A 758 32.68 18.20 -14.16
C PHE A 758 33.56 17.28 -15.00
N LYS A 759 34.57 17.84 -15.67
CA LYS A 759 35.62 17.11 -16.41
C LYS A 759 36.93 17.88 -16.49
N GLU A 760 38.04 17.18 -16.70
CA GLU A 760 39.38 17.80 -16.68
C GLU A 760 39.70 18.62 -17.94
N ALA A 761 39.18 18.23 -19.10
CA ALA A 761 39.43 18.91 -20.38
C ALA A 761 38.13 19.19 -21.14
N LYS A 762 38.07 20.34 -21.82
CA LYS A 762 36.88 20.82 -22.56
C LYS A 762 36.33 19.78 -23.54
N ASP A 763 37.21 19.06 -24.22
CA ASP A 763 36.87 18.13 -25.30
C ASP A 763 36.91 16.66 -24.83
N SER A 764 37.03 16.41 -23.52
CA SER A 764 36.84 15.07 -22.94
C SER A 764 35.36 14.68 -22.94
N ASN A 765 35.09 13.41 -23.24
CA ASN A 765 33.76 12.80 -23.10
C ASN A 765 33.57 12.12 -21.74
N GLN A 766 34.63 11.98 -20.93
CA GLN A 766 34.57 11.33 -19.62
C GLN A 766 34.16 12.32 -18.53
N GLU A 767 33.11 11.97 -17.80
CA GLU A 767 32.69 12.66 -16.57
C GLU A 767 33.65 12.31 -15.42
N LEU A 768 34.24 13.34 -14.82
CA LEU A 768 35.10 13.23 -13.64
C LEU A 768 34.25 13.12 -12.36
N MET A 769 33.29 14.03 -12.22
CA MET A 769 32.37 14.12 -11.08
C MET A 769 31.02 14.68 -11.51
N SER A 770 29.98 14.48 -10.69
CA SER A 770 28.75 15.27 -10.76
C SER A 770 28.24 15.64 -9.35
N ILE A 771 27.33 16.60 -9.28
CA ILE A 771 26.51 16.87 -8.09
C ILE A 771 25.05 17.08 -8.51
N PRO A 772 24.09 16.30 -7.96
CA PRO A 772 22.67 16.48 -8.24
C PRO A 772 22.12 17.75 -7.59
N PHE A 773 21.20 18.42 -8.27
CA PHE A 773 20.36 19.48 -7.71
C PHE A 773 18.88 19.22 -7.99
N VAL A 774 18.02 19.61 -7.05
CA VAL A 774 16.55 19.56 -7.20
C VAL A 774 15.96 20.84 -6.60
N GLY A 775 15.10 21.51 -7.35
CA GLY A 775 14.22 22.58 -6.87
C GLY A 775 12.80 22.41 -7.39
N PHE A 776 11.82 22.99 -6.72
CA PHE A 776 10.41 22.96 -7.12
C PHE A 776 9.92 24.35 -7.51
N ASN A 777 9.47 24.49 -8.76
CA ASN A 777 8.85 25.70 -9.30
C ASN A 777 7.35 25.67 -8.98
N GLY A 778 6.99 26.24 -7.84
CA GLY A 778 5.65 26.19 -7.25
C GLY A 778 5.71 26.27 -5.73
N ASP A 779 4.67 25.80 -5.04
CA ASP A 779 4.63 25.75 -3.57
C ASP A 779 4.62 24.31 -3.06
N PHE A 780 5.79 23.68 -2.99
CA PHE A 780 5.92 22.27 -2.58
C PHE A 780 5.36 22.02 -1.17
N ALA A 781 5.54 22.97 -0.26
CA ALA A 781 5.05 22.86 1.11
C ALA A 781 3.52 22.78 1.13
N ASN A 782 2.84 23.63 0.36
CA ASN A 782 1.39 23.78 0.38
C ASN A 782 0.63 23.00 -0.72
N LEU A 783 1.26 22.06 -1.44
CA LEU A 783 0.56 21.12 -2.32
C LEU A 783 -0.55 20.38 -1.57
N GLN A 784 -1.69 20.17 -2.23
CA GLN A 784 -2.88 19.48 -1.70
C GLN A 784 -2.51 18.10 -1.14
N ALA A 785 -2.79 17.89 0.15
CA ALA A 785 -2.43 16.65 0.85
C ALA A 785 -3.56 15.61 0.91
N LEU A 786 -4.82 16.06 0.91
CA LEU A 786 -6.01 15.20 0.91
C LEU A 786 -6.65 15.21 -0.48
N GLU A 787 -6.99 14.04 -1.04
CA GLU A 787 -7.72 13.95 -2.30
C GLU A 787 -9.09 14.63 -2.20
N THR A 788 -9.47 15.34 -3.27
CA THR A 788 -10.76 16.03 -3.39
C THR A 788 -11.93 15.07 -3.13
N PRO A 789 -12.85 15.38 -2.20
CA PRO A 789 -13.96 14.48 -1.86
C PRO A 789 -14.81 14.05 -3.06
N ILE A 790 -15.14 12.75 -3.14
CA ILE A 790 -15.75 12.08 -4.30
C ILE A 790 -17.03 12.76 -4.80
N TYR A 791 -17.77 13.41 -3.90
CA TYR A 791 -18.98 14.19 -4.18
C TYR A 791 -18.85 15.23 -5.31
N LYS A 792 -17.62 15.73 -5.55
CA LYS A 792 -17.27 16.71 -6.59
C LYS A 792 -16.68 16.09 -7.85
N THR A 793 -16.32 14.81 -7.82
CA THR A 793 -15.59 14.13 -8.90
C THR A 793 -16.20 12.80 -9.35
N LEU A 794 -17.31 12.34 -8.76
CA LEU A 794 -17.96 11.04 -8.99
C LEU A 794 -18.03 10.63 -10.48
N SER A 795 -18.46 11.52 -11.37
CA SER A 795 -18.56 11.28 -12.82
C SER A 795 -17.23 11.31 -13.60
N LYS A 796 -16.12 11.61 -12.94
CA LYS A 796 -14.74 11.62 -13.48
C LYS A 796 -13.82 10.58 -12.80
N GLY A 797 -14.16 10.18 -11.58
CA GLY A 797 -13.38 9.29 -10.73
C GLY A 797 -12.60 10.05 -9.64
N SER A 798 -11.81 9.28 -8.90
CA SER A 798 -10.70 9.78 -8.09
C SER A 798 -9.41 9.07 -8.55
N PHE A 799 -8.30 9.16 -7.81
CA PHE A 799 -7.09 8.42 -8.17
C PHE A 799 -7.28 6.91 -8.09
N TYR A 800 -7.90 6.40 -7.02
CA TYR A 800 -8.16 4.97 -6.83
C TYR A 800 -9.60 4.54 -7.17
N TYR A 801 -10.54 5.49 -7.25
CA TYR A 801 -11.92 5.21 -7.62
C TYR A 801 -12.19 5.44 -9.12
N LYS A 802 -12.75 4.42 -9.79
CA LYS A 802 -13.29 4.52 -11.15
C LYS A 802 -14.80 4.77 -11.07
N PRO A 803 -15.38 5.69 -11.87
CA PRO A 803 -16.83 5.83 -11.99
C PRO A 803 -17.48 4.50 -12.38
N ASN A 804 -18.71 4.27 -11.93
CA ASN A 804 -19.50 3.17 -12.44
C ASN A 804 -19.95 3.46 -13.89
N ASP A 805 -19.92 2.45 -14.77
CA ASP A 805 -20.31 2.57 -16.18
C ASP A 805 -21.82 2.29 -16.38
N THR A 806 -22.62 2.51 -15.33
CA THR A 806 -24.06 2.34 -15.34
C THR A 806 -24.78 3.59 -15.86
N THR A 807 -26.05 3.44 -16.21
CA THR A 807 -26.98 4.54 -16.49
C THR A 807 -27.14 5.54 -15.33
N HIS A 808 -26.68 5.19 -14.12
CA HIS A 808 -26.92 5.93 -12.88
C HIS A 808 -25.65 6.67 -12.43
N LYS A 809 -25.39 7.82 -13.05
CA LYS A 809 -24.14 8.61 -12.91
C LYS A 809 -23.85 9.16 -11.50
N ASP A 810 -24.84 9.18 -10.63
CA ASP A 810 -24.70 9.54 -9.21
C ASP A 810 -24.72 8.31 -8.28
N GLN A 811 -24.63 7.07 -8.80
CA GLN A 811 -24.52 5.87 -7.97
C GLN A 811 -23.20 5.84 -7.19
N LEU A 812 -23.29 5.64 -5.87
CA LEU A 812 -22.16 5.62 -4.95
C LEU A 812 -22.46 4.70 -3.76
N GLU A 813 -22.13 3.42 -3.92
CA GLU A 813 -22.24 2.41 -2.86
C GLU A 813 -21.11 2.55 -1.83
N TYR A 814 -21.32 1.99 -0.63
CA TYR A 814 -20.23 1.61 0.28
C TYR A 814 -20.25 0.08 0.42
N ASN A 815 -19.18 -0.59 0.02
CA ASN A 815 -19.05 -2.04 0.10
C ASN A 815 -18.44 -2.45 1.45
N GLU A 816 -19.20 -3.14 2.31
CA GLU A 816 -18.69 -3.65 3.59
C GLU A 816 -17.84 -4.92 3.44
N SER A 817 -18.07 -5.73 2.41
CA SER A 817 -17.36 -7.00 2.19
C SER A 817 -16.01 -6.83 1.50
N ALA A 818 -15.88 -5.88 0.57
CA ALA A 818 -14.64 -5.58 -0.15
C ALA A 818 -14.31 -4.06 -0.18
N PRO A 819 -14.15 -3.41 0.98
CA PRO A 819 -13.94 -1.96 1.06
C PRO A 819 -12.64 -1.50 0.39
N PHE A 820 -11.60 -2.34 0.45
CA PHE A 820 -10.29 -2.10 -0.17
C PHE A 820 -10.33 -2.15 -1.70
N GLU A 821 -11.35 -2.75 -2.31
CA GLU A 821 -11.47 -2.85 -3.77
C GLU A 821 -12.25 -1.68 -4.38
N SER A 822 -13.19 -1.09 -3.61
CA SER A 822 -14.23 -0.22 -4.16
C SER A 822 -14.43 1.12 -3.43
N ASN A 823 -14.18 1.21 -2.12
CA ASN A 823 -14.51 2.40 -1.33
C ASN A 823 -13.40 3.46 -1.30
N ASN A 824 -12.34 3.35 -2.10
CA ASN A 824 -11.13 4.14 -1.85
C ASN A 824 -11.11 5.51 -2.54
N TYR A 825 -11.63 6.46 -1.76
CA TYR A 825 -11.77 7.88 -2.03
C TYR A 825 -11.96 8.65 -0.70
N THR A 826 -11.77 9.97 -0.74
CA THR A 826 -12.17 10.85 0.38
C THR A 826 -13.69 11.04 0.43
N ALA A 827 -14.31 10.77 1.58
CA ALA A 827 -15.76 10.88 1.82
C ALA A 827 -16.09 11.07 3.32
N LEU A 828 -17.37 11.27 3.62
CA LEU A 828 -17.96 11.08 4.94
C LEU A 828 -18.83 9.81 4.93
N LEU A 829 -18.75 9.04 6.02
CA LEU A 829 -19.52 7.81 6.22
C LEU A 829 -20.55 8.03 7.33
N THR A 830 -21.65 7.28 7.26
CA THR A 830 -22.66 7.19 8.32
C THR A 830 -23.24 5.77 8.36
N GLN A 831 -24.03 5.45 9.38
CA GLN A 831 -24.85 4.25 9.43
C GLN A 831 -26.25 4.55 8.88
N SER A 832 -26.89 3.57 8.24
CA SER A 832 -28.33 3.59 7.95
C SER A 832 -28.98 2.34 8.53
N ALA A 833 -30.00 2.55 9.36
CA ALA A 833 -30.79 1.49 9.96
C ALA A 833 -32.21 1.51 9.38
N SER A 834 -32.78 0.33 9.22
CA SER A 834 -34.17 0.14 8.81
C SER A 834 -35.13 0.36 9.99
N TRP A 835 -36.40 0.69 9.68
CA TRP A 835 -37.40 0.85 10.73
C TRP A 835 -37.60 -0.42 11.57
N GLY A 836 -37.47 -1.63 10.99
CA GLY A 836 -37.61 -2.88 11.74
C GLY A 836 -36.57 -3.04 12.84
N TYR A 837 -35.30 -2.73 12.57
CA TYR A 837 -34.26 -2.62 13.61
C TYR A 837 -34.63 -1.59 14.68
N VAL A 838 -35.04 -0.39 14.25
CA VAL A 838 -35.39 0.73 15.15
C VAL A 838 -36.57 0.40 16.06
N ASP A 839 -37.62 -0.23 15.52
CA ASP A 839 -38.79 -0.71 16.26
C ASP A 839 -38.42 -1.85 17.22
N TYR A 840 -37.64 -2.83 16.75
CA TYR A 840 -37.17 -3.95 17.57
C TYR A 840 -36.38 -3.48 18.80
N VAL A 841 -35.43 -2.55 18.61
CA VAL A 841 -34.63 -1.96 19.69
C VAL A 841 -35.50 -1.08 20.62
N LYS A 842 -36.41 -0.25 20.07
CA LYS A 842 -37.32 0.59 20.88
C LYS A 842 -38.31 -0.22 21.70
N ASN A 843 -38.68 -1.43 21.26
CA ASN A 843 -39.50 -2.38 22.02
C ASN A 843 -38.69 -3.29 22.98
N GLY A 844 -37.38 -3.04 23.15
CA GLY A 844 -36.54 -3.71 24.14
C GLY A 844 -35.89 -5.02 23.69
N GLY A 845 -35.79 -5.27 22.38
CA GLY A 845 -35.08 -6.41 21.81
C GLY A 845 -33.56 -6.35 22.02
N GLU A 846 -32.91 -7.53 22.08
CA GLU A 846 -31.47 -7.65 22.26
C GLU A 846 -30.73 -7.41 20.93
N LEU A 847 -29.75 -6.52 20.89
CA LEU A 847 -29.08 -6.08 19.64
C LEU A 847 -28.49 -7.23 18.81
N GLU A 848 -28.01 -8.29 19.45
CA GLU A 848 -27.46 -9.50 18.80
C GLU A 848 -28.54 -10.39 18.15
N LEU A 849 -29.82 -10.13 18.45
CA LEU A 849 -30.99 -10.87 18.00
C LEU A 849 -31.91 -10.05 17.08
N ALA A 850 -31.48 -8.86 16.67
CA ALA A 850 -32.26 -8.03 15.75
C ALA A 850 -32.35 -8.69 14.36
N PRO A 851 -33.53 -8.71 13.72
CA PRO A 851 -33.74 -9.37 12.41
C PRO A 851 -33.09 -8.63 11.24
N GLU A 852 -32.64 -7.39 11.49
CA GLU A 852 -32.05 -6.45 10.56
C GLU A 852 -30.93 -5.71 11.30
N SER A 853 -29.92 -5.23 10.58
CA SER A 853 -28.78 -4.51 11.18
C SER A 853 -28.50 -3.18 10.46
N PRO A 854 -27.98 -2.17 11.17
CA PRO A 854 -27.48 -0.94 10.54
C PRO A 854 -26.31 -1.25 9.60
N LYS A 855 -26.33 -0.65 8.41
CA LYS A 855 -25.28 -0.80 7.39
C LYS A 855 -24.54 0.50 7.21
N ARG A 856 -23.23 0.47 7.00
CA ARG A 856 -22.47 1.69 6.70
C ARG A 856 -22.70 2.12 5.25
N ILE A 857 -22.99 3.41 5.07
CA ILE A 857 -23.21 4.06 3.79
C ILE A 857 -22.34 5.31 3.66
N ILE A 858 -22.24 5.85 2.45
CA ILE A 858 -21.68 7.18 2.24
C ILE A 858 -22.72 8.23 2.67
N LEU A 859 -22.33 9.18 3.52
CA LEU A 859 -23.21 10.28 3.91
C LEU A 859 -23.59 11.09 2.67
N GLY A 860 -24.89 11.37 2.52
CA GLY A 860 -25.47 12.00 1.33
C GLY A 860 -25.96 11.03 0.25
N THR A 861 -25.80 9.71 0.43
CA THR A 861 -26.44 8.72 -0.45
C THR A 861 -27.71 8.12 0.15
N PHE A 862 -28.61 7.68 -0.73
CA PHE A 862 -29.97 7.25 -0.42
C PHE A 862 -30.36 6.04 -1.26
N GLU A 863 -31.12 5.11 -0.66
CA GLU A 863 -31.60 3.88 -1.30
C GLU A 863 -32.59 4.21 -2.42
N ASN A 864 -32.35 3.66 -3.61
CA ASN A 864 -33.21 3.79 -4.76
C ASN A 864 -33.40 2.44 -5.45
N LYS A 865 -34.56 2.22 -6.09
CA LYS A 865 -34.89 0.98 -6.79
C LYS A 865 -34.80 1.18 -8.29
N VAL A 866 -33.88 0.44 -8.90
CA VAL A 866 -33.59 0.46 -10.34
C VAL A 866 -33.71 -0.97 -10.84
N GLU A 867 -34.72 -1.20 -11.68
CA GLU A 867 -35.09 -2.55 -12.12
C GLU A 867 -35.31 -3.46 -10.88
N ASP A 868 -34.80 -4.69 -10.88
CA ASP A 868 -34.88 -5.61 -9.74
C ASP A 868 -33.78 -5.36 -8.67
N LYS A 869 -33.06 -4.24 -8.72
CA LYS A 869 -31.90 -3.95 -7.85
C LYS A 869 -32.09 -2.71 -6.99
N THR A 870 -31.63 -2.82 -5.75
CA THR A 870 -31.52 -1.71 -4.79
C THR A 870 -30.10 -1.14 -4.86
N ILE A 871 -29.97 0.17 -5.07
CA ILE A 871 -28.68 0.87 -5.21
C ILE A 871 -28.68 2.18 -4.41
N HIS A 872 -27.51 2.69 -4.01
CA HIS A 872 -27.39 4.00 -3.37
C HIS A 872 -27.02 5.09 -4.37
N LEU A 873 -27.85 6.14 -4.42
CA LEU A 873 -27.62 7.33 -5.25
C LEU A 873 -27.23 8.53 -4.38
N LEU A 874 -26.25 9.31 -4.82
CA LEU A 874 -25.83 10.58 -4.22
C LEU A 874 -26.83 11.69 -4.57
N GLU A 875 -27.73 12.01 -3.65
CA GLU A 875 -28.75 13.03 -3.88
C GLU A 875 -28.29 14.43 -3.50
N ARG A 876 -28.81 15.43 -4.22
CA ARG A 876 -28.35 16.82 -4.17
C ARG A 876 -29.51 17.82 -4.08
N ASP A 877 -29.24 18.96 -3.46
CA ASP A 877 -30.14 20.12 -3.45
C ASP A 877 -30.20 20.84 -4.82
N ALA A 878 -31.09 21.82 -4.93
CA ALA A 878 -31.23 22.64 -6.15
C ALA A 878 -30.00 23.52 -6.46
N ALA A 879 -29.01 23.60 -5.56
CA ALA A 879 -27.72 24.25 -5.73
C ALA A 879 -26.58 23.23 -5.95
N ASN A 880 -26.92 21.95 -6.22
CA ASN A 880 -26.03 20.84 -6.51
C ASN A 880 -25.14 20.36 -5.33
N ASN A 881 -25.45 20.76 -4.09
CA ASN A 881 -24.78 20.27 -2.88
C ASN A 881 -25.38 18.92 -2.44
N PRO A 882 -24.59 17.93 -2.01
CA PRO A 882 -25.12 16.70 -1.39
C PRO A 882 -25.95 16.96 -0.13
N TYR A 883 -26.97 16.14 0.11
CA TYR A 883 -27.73 16.14 1.37
C TYR A 883 -26.96 15.48 2.53
N PHE A 884 -25.94 16.15 3.05
CA PHE A 884 -25.28 15.74 4.30
C PHE A 884 -26.15 16.10 5.50
N ALA A 885 -26.97 15.16 5.97
CA ALA A 885 -27.85 15.35 7.11
C ALA A 885 -27.77 14.16 8.08
N ILE A 886 -27.86 14.45 9.38
CA ILE A 886 -27.83 13.48 10.48
C ILE A 886 -28.93 13.75 11.52
N SER A 887 -29.40 12.67 12.16
CA SER A 887 -30.38 12.68 13.24
C SER A 887 -29.81 12.01 14.50
N PRO A 888 -29.05 12.76 15.34
CA PRO A 888 -28.40 12.25 16.56
C PRO A 888 -29.41 11.96 17.68
N ASN A 889 -30.26 10.95 17.48
CA ASN A 889 -31.39 10.56 18.31
C ASN A 889 -31.18 9.21 19.04
N LYS A 890 -30.13 8.46 18.67
CA LYS A 890 -29.68 7.15 19.17
C LYS A 890 -30.52 5.94 18.74
N ASP A 891 -31.14 5.98 17.56
CA ASP A 891 -31.78 4.80 16.96
C ASP A 891 -30.94 4.07 15.90
N GLY A 892 -29.71 4.52 15.64
CA GLY A 892 -28.76 3.88 14.74
C GLY A 892 -28.92 4.29 13.27
N ASN A 893 -29.97 5.03 12.92
CA ASN A 893 -30.09 5.61 11.58
C ASN A 893 -29.50 7.02 11.57
N ARG A 894 -28.37 7.17 10.86
CA ARG A 894 -27.74 8.47 10.58
C ARG A 894 -27.44 9.33 11.83
N ASP A 895 -27.10 8.69 12.94
CA ASP A 895 -26.72 9.35 14.20
C ASP A 895 -25.41 10.14 14.13
N GLU A 896 -24.52 9.81 13.19
CA GLU A 896 -23.10 10.15 13.28
C GLU A 896 -22.38 10.29 11.95
N ILE A 897 -21.23 10.96 12.00
CA ILE A 897 -20.33 11.16 10.85
C ILE A 897 -18.96 10.60 11.18
N THR A 898 -18.49 9.64 10.39
CA THR A 898 -17.12 9.11 10.45
C THR A 898 -16.40 9.43 9.14
N PRO A 899 -15.30 10.19 9.15
CA PRO A 899 -14.63 10.58 7.92
C PRO A 899 -13.76 9.46 7.33
N GLN A 900 -13.60 9.53 6.01
CA GLN A 900 -12.76 8.67 5.22
C GLN A 900 -11.84 9.51 4.32
N ALA A 901 -10.56 9.20 4.25
CA ALA A 901 -9.56 10.03 3.56
C ALA A 901 -8.62 9.22 2.66
N THR A 902 -8.40 9.70 1.44
CA THR A 902 -7.27 9.29 0.59
C THR A 902 -6.23 10.41 0.62
N PHE A 903 -5.15 10.21 1.38
CA PHE A 903 -4.05 11.17 1.47
C PHE A 903 -3.06 10.99 0.32
N LEU A 904 -2.89 12.05 -0.47
CA LEU A 904 -1.90 12.18 -1.54
C LEU A 904 -0.50 12.44 -0.97
N ARG A 905 -0.43 13.04 0.23
CA ARG A 905 0.81 13.46 0.91
C ARG A 905 0.77 13.10 2.38
N ASN A 906 1.94 12.90 3.00
CA ASN A 906 2.01 12.67 4.44
C ASN A 906 1.56 13.94 5.18
N VAL A 907 0.76 13.75 6.21
CA VAL A 907 0.20 14.82 7.04
C VAL A 907 0.52 14.60 8.52
N LYS A 908 0.44 15.67 9.28
CA LYS A 908 0.55 15.76 10.73
C LYS A 908 -0.56 16.66 11.30
N ASP A 909 -0.65 16.70 12.63
CA ASP A 909 -1.56 17.60 13.37
C ASP A 909 -3.05 17.42 12.96
N ILE A 910 -3.48 16.17 12.75
CA ILE A 910 -4.78 15.84 12.14
C ILE A 910 -5.87 15.89 13.19
N SER A 911 -6.97 16.59 12.91
CA SER A 911 -8.15 16.65 13.77
C SER A 911 -9.43 16.94 12.98
N ALA A 912 -10.57 16.64 13.59
CA ALA A 912 -11.87 17.14 13.16
C ALA A 912 -12.37 18.23 14.12
N GLN A 913 -13.06 19.22 13.57
CA GLN A 913 -13.78 20.27 14.30
C GLN A 913 -15.21 20.38 13.76
N VAL A 914 -16.15 20.79 14.60
CA VAL A 914 -17.50 21.19 14.18
C VAL A 914 -17.70 22.65 14.54
N LEU A 915 -18.10 23.44 13.55
CA LEU A 915 -18.33 24.87 13.67
C LEU A 915 -19.84 25.17 13.58
N ASP A 916 -20.32 26.11 14.40
CA ASP A 916 -21.67 26.67 14.30
C ASP A 916 -21.83 27.59 13.08
N GLN A 917 -23.03 28.15 12.88
CA GLN A 917 -23.33 29.09 11.80
C GLN A 917 -22.54 30.41 11.86
N ASN A 918 -21.92 30.73 13.00
CA ASN A 918 -21.09 31.92 13.21
C ASN A 918 -19.59 31.62 13.04
N GLY A 919 -19.20 30.35 12.86
CA GLY A 919 -17.81 29.90 12.80
C GLY A 919 -17.17 29.54 14.14
N ASN A 920 -17.94 29.49 15.24
CA ASN A 920 -17.44 29.06 16.54
C ASN A 920 -17.24 27.55 16.57
N VAL A 921 -16.07 27.06 16.99
CA VAL A 921 -15.84 25.63 17.22
C VAL A 921 -16.62 25.17 18.46
N ILE A 922 -17.63 24.32 18.25
CA ILE A 922 -18.50 23.78 19.31
C ILE A 922 -18.10 22.37 19.75
N TRP A 923 -17.39 21.63 18.90
CA TRP A 923 -16.81 20.30 19.19
C TRP A 923 -15.49 20.14 18.45
N GLN A 924 -14.55 19.38 19.03
CA GLN A 924 -13.27 19.05 18.42
C GLN A 924 -12.81 17.66 18.87
N SER A 925 -12.22 16.90 17.94
CA SER A 925 -11.60 15.61 18.21
C SER A 925 -10.29 15.72 18.98
N LYS A 926 -9.76 14.59 19.46
CA LYS A 926 -8.33 14.47 19.76
C LYS A 926 -7.52 14.79 18.48
N VAL A 927 -6.35 15.42 18.64
CA VAL A 927 -5.36 15.58 17.55
C VAL A 927 -4.53 14.30 17.43
N LEU A 928 -4.39 13.75 16.22
CA LEU A 928 -3.47 12.64 15.92
C LEU A 928 -2.17 13.15 15.28
N PRO A 929 -1.01 12.52 15.57
CA PRO A 929 0.29 13.08 15.21
C PRO A 929 0.60 13.03 13.73
N SER A 930 0.22 11.96 13.01
CA SER A 930 0.53 11.80 11.58
C SER A 930 -0.29 10.72 10.86
N TYR A 931 -0.51 10.91 9.56
CA TYR A 931 -0.85 9.85 8.60
C TYR A 931 0.17 9.86 7.44
N ARG A 932 0.48 8.67 6.89
CA ARG A 932 1.22 8.54 5.63
C ARG A 932 0.30 8.86 4.45
N LYS A 933 0.88 9.13 3.28
CA LYS A 933 0.14 9.08 2.00
C LYS A 933 -0.29 7.64 1.71
N ASN A 934 -1.48 7.48 1.12
CA ASN A 934 -1.99 6.19 0.63
C ASN A 934 -1.30 5.84 -0.69
N PHE A 935 -0.03 5.43 -0.65
CA PHE A 935 0.83 5.31 -1.84
C PHE A 935 0.50 4.10 -2.74
N HIS A 936 -0.30 3.16 -2.26
CA HIS A 936 -0.81 2.02 -3.01
C HIS A 936 -2.29 1.82 -2.64
N ASN A 937 -3.02 1.06 -3.45
CA ASN A 937 -4.21 0.36 -2.98
C ASN A 937 -3.99 -1.17 -3.01
N ASN A 938 -3.50 -1.72 -1.90
CA ASN A 938 -3.23 -3.14 -1.67
C ASN A 938 -3.05 -3.36 -0.15
N PRO A 939 -3.94 -4.11 0.54
CA PRO A 939 -3.85 -4.33 1.99
C PRO A 939 -2.55 -4.98 2.50
N LYS A 940 -1.70 -5.50 1.61
CA LYS A 940 -0.36 -6.02 1.96
C LYS A 940 0.75 -4.94 1.97
N GLN A 941 0.44 -3.69 1.60
CA GLN A 941 1.40 -2.58 1.52
C GLN A 941 0.84 -1.24 2.04
N SER A 942 -0.33 -0.83 1.51
CA SER A 942 -1.07 0.38 1.88
C SER A 942 -2.49 0.28 1.33
N ASP A 943 -3.48 0.60 2.14
CA ASP A 943 -4.85 0.80 1.66
C ASP A 943 -4.93 2.10 0.85
N GLY A 944 -5.83 2.16 -0.15
CA GLY A 944 -6.06 3.38 -0.94
C GLY A 944 -6.81 4.50 -0.19
N HIS A 945 -7.25 4.24 1.05
CA HIS A 945 -7.91 5.19 1.94
C HIS A 945 -7.65 4.81 3.41
N TYR A 946 -7.96 5.73 4.34
CA TYR A 946 -8.14 5.42 5.76
C TYR A 946 -9.59 5.70 6.16
N ARG A 947 -10.22 4.76 6.88
CA ARG A 947 -11.39 5.04 7.73
C ARG A 947 -10.88 5.59 9.06
N MET A 948 -11.37 6.74 9.51
CA MET A 948 -10.71 7.53 10.55
C MET A 948 -11.59 7.69 11.80
N ASP A 949 -11.96 6.55 12.41
CA ASP A 949 -12.92 6.43 13.53
C ASP A 949 -12.63 7.38 14.72
N ALA A 950 -11.35 7.72 14.96
CA ALA A 950 -10.93 8.67 15.99
C ALA A 950 -11.43 10.12 15.79
N PHE A 951 -12.05 10.42 14.65
CA PHE A 951 -12.63 11.71 14.28
C PHE A 951 -14.16 11.68 14.12
N GLN A 952 -14.79 10.58 14.53
CA GLN A 952 -16.25 10.42 14.51
C GLN A 952 -16.97 11.50 15.33
N TRP A 953 -18.06 12.03 14.80
CA TRP A 953 -18.93 13.00 15.47
C TRP A 953 -20.39 12.53 15.47
N SER A 954 -20.92 12.19 16.64
CA SER A 954 -22.31 11.74 16.84
C SER A 954 -23.23 12.89 17.29
N GLY A 955 -23.14 14.04 16.62
CA GLY A 955 -24.03 15.20 16.85
C GLY A 955 -23.89 15.94 18.20
N LEU A 956 -22.79 15.74 18.94
CA LEU A 956 -22.60 16.32 20.28
C LEU A 956 -21.73 17.59 20.29
N ASP A 957 -21.98 18.49 21.25
CA ASP A 957 -21.06 19.57 21.61
C ASP A 957 -19.92 19.12 22.53
N LYS A 958 -19.01 20.04 22.86
CA LYS A 958 -17.91 19.88 23.82
C LYS A 958 -18.35 19.53 25.25
N ASP A 959 -19.60 19.79 25.63
CA ASP A 959 -20.17 19.46 26.95
C ASP A 959 -20.88 18.09 26.93
N GLY A 960 -20.88 17.38 25.80
CA GLY A 960 -21.51 16.07 25.60
C GLY A 960 -23.02 16.11 25.33
N LYS A 961 -23.58 17.28 25.00
CA LYS A 961 -25.01 17.47 24.71
C LYS A 961 -25.26 17.41 23.21
N VAL A 962 -26.42 16.91 22.80
CA VAL A 962 -26.85 16.96 21.38
C VAL A 962 -27.00 18.43 20.96
N VAL A 963 -26.41 18.80 19.82
CA VAL A 963 -26.49 20.17 19.28
C VAL A 963 -27.92 20.46 18.80
N ALA A 964 -28.32 21.73 18.82
CA ALA A 964 -29.65 22.12 18.32
C ALA A 964 -29.79 21.87 16.80
N ASP A 965 -31.01 21.60 16.34
CA ASP A 965 -31.28 21.47 14.90
C ASP A 965 -30.82 22.72 14.13
N GLY A 966 -30.09 22.51 13.03
CA GLY A 966 -29.44 23.62 12.33
C GLY A 966 -28.48 23.16 11.25
N PHE A 967 -27.70 24.10 10.74
CA PHE A 967 -26.57 23.81 9.84
C PHE A 967 -25.25 24.06 10.58
N TYR A 968 -24.32 23.12 10.43
CA TYR A 968 -22.99 23.13 11.00
C TYR A 968 -21.96 22.91 9.90
N THR A 969 -20.69 23.22 10.17
CA THR A 969 -19.58 22.82 9.28
C THR A 969 -18.74 21.76 9.99
N TYR A 970 -18.79 20.52 9.51
CA TYR A 970 -17.84 19.48 9.89
C TYR A 970 -16.56 19.70 9.08
N ARG A 971 -15.45 19.92 9.78
CA ARG A 971 -14.16 20.36 9.22
C ARG A 971 -13.08 19.36 9.56
N LEU A 972 -12.47 18.75 8.55
CA LEU A 972 -11.19 18.04 8.71
C LEU A 972 -10.03 19.03 8.59
N ARG A 973 -9.06 18.94 9.50
CA ARG A 973 -7.85 19.77 9.53
C ARG A 973 -6.62 18.88 9.58
N TYR A 974 -5.62 19.22 8.79
CA TYR A 974 -4.39 18.45 8.62
C TYR A 974 -3.30 19.36 8.06
N THR A 975 -2.04 19.13 8.43
CA THR A 975 -0.90 19.93 7.94
C THR A 975 0.06 19.02 7.20
N PRO A 976 0.48 19.31 5.96
CA PRO A 976 1.53 18.52 5.29
C PRO A 976 2.81 18.46 6.15
N VAL A 977 3.55 17.36 6.12
CA VAL A 977 4.80 17.25 6.93
C VAL A 977 5.97 18.07 6.36
N ALA A 978 5.84 18.58 5.14
CA ALA A 978 6.83 19.43 4.47
C ALA A 978 7.17 20.71 5.26
N GLU A 979 8.43 21.13 5.18
CA GLU A 979 8.93 22.31 5.90
C GLU A 979 8.21 23.59 5.44
N GLY A 980 7.65 24.35 6.39
CA GLY A 980 6.91 25.59 6.10
C GLY A 980 5.49 25.41 5.55
N ALA A 981 4.93 24.19 5.60
CA ALA A 981 3.56 23.95 5.17
C ALA A 981 2.52 24.57 6.13
N ASN A 982 1.48 25.17 5.55
CA ASN A 982 0.31 25.66 6.29
C ASN A 982 -0.68 24.52 6.56
N SER A 983 -1.52 24.68 7.59
CA SER A 983 -2.66 23.79 7.83
C SER A 983 -3.66 23.91 6.66
N GLN A 984 -4.10 22.75 6.16
CA GLN A 984 -5.13 22.59 5.14
C GLN A 984 -6.43 22.12 5.80
N GLU A 985 -7.57 22.48 5.20
CA GLU A 985 -8.90 22.23 5.75
C GLU A 985 -9.82 21.64 4.66
N SER A 986 -10.71 20.72 5.04
CA SER A 986 -11.79 20.21 4.18
C SER A 986 -13.11 20.32 4.90
N ASP A 987 -13.94 21.26 4.44
CA ASP A 987 -15.24 21.60 5.02
C ASP A 987 -16.40 20.88 4.33
N PHE A 988 -17.28 20.33 5.16
CA PHE A 988 -18.54 19.72 4.78
C PHE A 988 -19.67 20.43 5.55
N LYS A 989 -20.62 21.05 4.86
CA LYS A 989 -21.82 21.60 5.50
C LYS A 989 -22.75 20.46 5.84
N VAL A 990 -23.11 20.32 7.11
CA VAL A 990 -23.93 19.23 7.65
C VAL A 990 -25.18 19.82 8.28
N GLN A 991 -26.33 19.22 8.01
CA GLN A 991 -27.59 19.53 8.69
C GLN A 991 -27.78 18.57 9.87
N VAL A 992 -28.12 19.11 11.04
CA VAL A 992 -28.62 18.32 12.17
C VAL A 992 -30.13 18.54 12.25
N SER A 993 -30.89 17.46 12.34
CA SER A 993 -32.34 17.49 12.57
C SER A 993 -32.75 16.32 13.45
N THR A 994 -33.42 16.61 14.55
CA THR A 994 -33.97 15.64 15.52
C THR A 994 -35.51 15.65 15.52
N LYS A 995 -36.13 16.40 14.61
CA LYS A 995 -37.59 16.47 14.43
C LYS A 995 -38.09 15.32 13.56
N SER A 996 -39.05 14.55 14.08
CA SER A 996 -39.82 13.60 13.28
C SER A 996 -40.51 14.27 12.07
N PRO A 997 -40.52 13.65 10.88
CA PRO A 997 -41.20 14.18 9.70
C PRO A 997 -42.73 14.22 9.84
N ASN A 998 -43.36 15.02 8.98
CA ASN A 998 -44.83 15.13 8.91
C ASN A 998 -45.48 13.84 8.42
N LEU A 999 -46.46 13.33 9.17
CA LEU A 999 -47.32 12.21 8.76
C LEU A 999 -48.40 12.69 7.76
N PRO A 1000 -48.83 11.83 6.80
CA PRO A 1000 -50.01 12.07 5.97
C PRO A 1000 -51.30 12.27 6.79
N LEU A 1001 -52.19 13.12 6.28
CA LEU A 1001 -53.35 13.61 7.04
C LEU A 1001 -54.50 12.59 7.11
N LEU A 1002 -54.71 11.86 6.01
CA LEU A 1002 -55.71 10.79 5.87
C LEU A 1002 -55.25 9.78 4.81
N ALA A 1003 -55.86 8.60 4.83
CA ALA A 1003 -55.62 7.53 3.88
C ALA A 1003 -56.95 7.03 3.29
N GLN A 1004 -56.93 6.59 2.03
CA GLN A 1004 -58.04 5.93 1.36
C GLN A 1004 -57.56 4.60 0.80
N PHE A 1005 -58.32 3.53 1.01
CA PHE A 1005 -58.01 2.18 0.49
C PHE A 1005 -59.17 1.67 -0.35
N ASP A 1006 -58.92 1.37 -1.62
CA ASP A 1006 -59.87 0.67 -2.48
C ASP A 1006 -59.67 -0.84 -2.34
N GLU A 1007 -60.59 -1.51 -1.67
CA GLU A 1007 -60.61 -2.98 -1.53
C GLU A 1007 -60.67 -3.72 -2.89
N THR A 1008 -61.19 -3.08 -3.94
CA THR A 1008 -61.39 -3.67 -5.27
C THR A 1008 -60.05 -3.90 -5.97
N ASN A 1009 -59.25 -2.83 -6.09
CA ASN A 1009 -57.92 -2.87 -6.70
C ASN A 1009 -56.80 -3.05 -5.66
N ARG A 1010 -57.14 -3.18 -4.37
CA ARG A 1010 -56.25 -3.18 -3.20
C ARG A 1010 -55.20 -2.06 -3.23
N THR A 1011 -55.61 -0.89 -3.72
CA THR A 1011 -54.74 0.27 -3.87
C THR A 1011 -54.98 1.24 -2.70
N LEU A 1012 -53.91 1.57 -1.99
CA LEU A 1012 -53.89 2.67 -1.02
C LEU A 1012 -53.58 3.98 -1.74
N SER A 1013 -54.13 5.09 -1.25
CA SER A 1013 -53.74 6.46 -1.61
C SER A 1013 -53.68 7.33 -0.36
N LEU A 1014 -52.61 8.11 -0.21
CA LEU A 1014 -52.33 8.93 0.96
C LEU A 1014 -52.47 10.43 0.65
N ALA A 1015 -53.14 11.16 1.52
CA ALA A 1015 -53.16 12.62 1.48
C ALA A 1015 -51.85 13.16 2.07
N MET A 1016 -50.83 13.23 1.21
CA MET A 1016 -49.51 13.76 1.55
C MET A 1016 -49.61 15.20 2.09
N PRO A 1017 -48.88 15.55 3.16
CA PRO A 1017 -48.84 16.92 3.65
C PRO A 1017 -48.11 17.80 2.64
N LYS A 1018 -48.44 19.09 2.57
CA LYS A 1018 -47.54 20.06 1.93
C LYS A 1018 -46.22 20.05 2.70
N GLU A 1019 -45.09 19.87 2.01
CA GLU A 1019 -43.79 19.85 2.69
C GLU A 1019 -43.54 21.17 3.42
N SER A 1020 -43.54 21.09 4.75
CA SER A 1020 -43.17 22.16 5.68
C SER A 1020 -41.96 21.77 6.53
N SER A 1021 -41.30 20.67 6.18
CA SER A 1021 -40.16 20.12 6.91
C SER A 1021 -38.89 20.91 6.61
N TYR A 1022 -38.01 21.00 7.60
CA TYR A 1022 -36.67 21.56 7.44
C TYR A 1022 -35.73 20.61 6.67
N VAL A 1023 -36.10 19.33 6.57
CA VAL A 1023 -35.39 18.26 5.86
C VAL A 1023 -36.39 17.56 4.92
N PRO A 1024 -36.09 17.35 3.63
CA PRO A 1024 -37.01 16.68 2.71
C PRO A 1024 -37.32 15.24 3.13
N THR A 1025 -38.48 14.74 2.72
CA THR A 1025 -38.81 13.31 2.85
C THR A 1025 -37.80 12.47 2.06
N TYR A 1026 -37.36 11.34 2.62
CA TYR A 1026 -36.51 10.35 1.94
C TYR A 1026 -37.36 9.23 1.36
N ARG A 1027 -38.10 8.50 2.21
CA ARG A 1027 -38.96 7.40 1.77
C ARG A 1027 -40.21 7.26 2.63
N LEU A 1028 -41.20 6.62 2.02
CA LEU A 1028 -42.51 6.36 2.59
C LEU A 1028 -42.83 4.87 2.39
N GLN A 1029 -43.09 4.15 3.48
CA GLN A 1029 -43.25 2.70 3.47
C GLN A 1029 -44.41 2.26 4.38
N LEU A 1030 -45.08 1.17 4.01
CA LEU A 1030 -45.93 0.41 4.92
C LEU A 1030 -45.14 -0.80 5.42
N VAL A 1031 -45.09 -0.97 6.74
CA VAL A 1031 -44.40 -2.09 7.38
C VAL A 1031 -45.43 -3.02 8.00
N LEU A 1032 -45.39 -4.28 7.56
CA LEU A 1032 -46.01 -5.41 8.24
C LEU A 1032 -44.98 -6.02 9.18
N SER A 1033 -45.25 -5.98 10.49
CA SER A 1033 -44.51 -6.74 11.49
C SER A 1033 -45.23 -8.06 11.74
N HIS A 1034 -44.50 -9.17 11.75
CA HIS A 1034 -45.02 -10.51 11.97
C HIS A 1034 -44.12 -11.28 12.95
N VAL A 1035 -44.71 -11.87 13.99
CA VAL A 1035 -44.00 -12.71 14.94
C VAL A 1035 -44.08 -14.16 14.47
N VAL A 1036 -42.96 -14.67 13.94
CA VAL A 1036 -42.76 -16.08 13.62
C VAL A 1036 -42.56 -16.82 14.94
N LYS A 1037 -43.39 -17.82 15.21
CA LYS A 1037 -43.27 -18.64 16.43
C LYS A 1037 -42.43 -19.88 16.16
N ASP A 1038 -41.19 -19.84 16.63
CA ASP A 1038 -40.30 -20.99 16.62
C ASP A 1038 -40.32 -21.68 18.00
N GLU A 1039 -40.43 -23.01 18.06
CA GLU A 1039 -40.49 -23.76 19.33
C GLU A 1039 -39.12 -23.98 20.00
N GLU A 1040 -38.03 -23.88 19.23
CA GLU A 1040 -36.65 -24.12 19.67
C GLU A 1040 -35.94 -22.79 20.01
N TYR A 1041 -36.14 -21.75 19.19
CA TYR A 1041 -35.55 -20.42 19.34
C TYR A 1041 -36.52 -19.38 19.94
N GLY A 1042 -37.83 -19.57 19.79
CA GLY A 1042 -38.90 -18.67 20.26
C GLY A 1042 -39.34 -17.62 19.25
N ASP A 1043 -40.45 -16.94 19.60
CA ASP A 1043 -41.03 -15.77 18.94
C ASP A 1043 -39.97 -14.79 18.38
N GLU A 1044 -39.77 -14.84 17.05
CA GLU A 1044 -38.85 -14.00 16.28
C GLU A 1044 -39.66 -13.00 15.45
N THR A 1045 -39.31 -11.71 15.53
CA THR A 1045 -40.05 -10.66 14.82
C THR A 1045 -39.43 -10.43 13.44
N SER A 1046 -40.22 -10.59 12.39
CA SER A 1046 -39.85 -10.30 11.00
C SER A 1046 -40.63 -9.08 10.49
N TYR A 1047 -40.01 -8.30 9.60
CA TYR A 1047 -40.61 -7.12 8.98
C TYR A 1047 -40.68 -7.26 7.46
N HIS A 1048 -41.75 -6.75 6.85
CA HIS A 1048 -41.94 -6.71 5.40
C HIS A 1048 -42.39 -5.32 4.95
N TYR A 1049 -41.77 -4.79 3.88
CA TYR A 1049 -41.89 -3.39 3.45
C TYR A 1049 -42.58 -3.26 2.10
N PHE A 1050 -43.74 -2.61 2.08
CA PHE A 1050 -44.36 -2.12 0.85
C PHE A 1050 -43.92 -0.68 0.64
N HIS A 1051 -43.25 -0.40 -0.47
CA HIS A 1051 -42.83 0.97 -0.82
C HIS A 1051 -44.01 1.72 -1.45
N ILE A 1052 -44.15 3.00 -1.10
CA ILE A 1052 -45.17 3.90 -1.65
C ILE A 1052 -44.52 4.78 -2.72
N ASP A 1053 -45.23 5.05 -3.81
CA ASP A 1053 -44.77 5.93 -4.90
C ASP A 1053 -44.79 7.42 -4.53
N GLN A 1054 -44.28 8.27 -5.43
CA GLN A 1054 -44.18 9.72 -5.17
C GLN A 1054 -45.55 10.40 -5.15
N GLU A 1055 -46.55 9.79 -5.78
CA GLU A 1055 -47.96 10.16 -5.77
C GLU A 1055 -48.70 9.71 -4.50
N GLY A 1056 -48.02 9.02 -3.57
CA GLY A 1056 -48.57 8.57 -2.29
C GLY A 1056 -49.41 7.30 -2.38
N LYS A 1057 -49.18 6.43 -3.38
CA LYS A 1057 -49.96 5.22 -3.64
C LYS A 1057 -49.13 3.94 -3.55
N VAL A 1058 -49.82 2.83 -3.28
CA VAL A 1058 -49.26 1.48 -3.30
C VAL A 1058 -50.36 0.44 -3.48
N THR A 1059 -50.12 -0.59 -4.29
CA THR A 1059 -51.01 -1.75 -4.42
C THR A 1059 -50.56 -2.87 -3.49
N LEU A 1060 -51.44 -3.30 -2.60
CA LEU A 1060 -51.14 -4.33 -1.60
C LEU A 1060 -51.56 -5.72 -2.09
N PRO A 1061 -50.67 -6.72 -2.11
CA PRO A 1061 -51.06 -8.10 -2.39
C PRO A 1061 -52.01 -8.62 -1.30
N LYS A 1062 -52.65 -9.78 -1.51
CA LYS A 1062 -53.51 -10.41 -0.48
C LYS A 1062 -52.68 -11.09 0.61
N THR A 1063 -51.55 -11.65 0.23
CA THR A 1063 -50.59 -12.35 1.08
C THR A 1063 -49.17 -11.95 0.70
N VAL A 1064 -48.23 -12.13 1.63
CA VAL A 1064 -46.77 -12.04 1.38
C VAL A 1064 -46.08 -13.24 2.03
N LYS A 1065 -44.98 -13.71 1.42
CA LYS A 1065 -44.14 -14.73 2.04
C LYS A 1065 -43.11 -14.07 2.97
N ILE A 1066 -43.05 -14.54 4.22
CA ILE A 1066 -42.10 -14.10 5.25
C ILE A 1066 -41.45 -15.37 5.82
N GLY A 1067 -40.15 -15.55 5.59
CA GLY A 1067 -39.50 -16.84 5.81
C GLY A 1067 -40.15 -17.93 4.94
N GLU A 1068 -40.61 -19.01 5.57
CA GLU A 1068 -41.42 -20.04 4.90
C GLU A 1068 -42.94 -19.76 4.95
N SER A 1069 -43.41 -18.91 5.86
CA SER A 1069 -44.83 -18.66 6.10
C SER A 1069 -45.46 -17.72 5.07
N GLU A 1070 -46.71 -18.01 4.68
CA GLU A 1070 -47.56 -17.10 3.93
C GLU A 1070 -48.44 -16.29 4.89
N VAL A 1071 -48.24 -14.97 4.92
CA VAL A 1071 -48.87 -14.04 5.88
C VAL A 1071 -49.88 -13.16 5.15
N ALA A 1072 -51.12 -13.10 5.67
CA ALA A 1072 -52.18 -12.27 5.11
C ALA A 1072 -51.93 -10.77 5.35
N VAL A 1073 -52.15 -9.95 4.31
CA VAL A 1073 -51.96 -8.50 4.36
C VAL A 1073 -53.29 -7.81 4.66
N ASP A 1074 -53.62 -7.65 5.94
CA ASP A 1074 -54.67 -6.72 6.39
C ASP A 1074 -54.09 -5.29 6.43
N PRO A 1075 -54.63 -4.33 5.66
CA PRO A 1075 -54.22 -2.93 5.74
C PRO A 1075 -54.28 -2.34 7.15
N LYS A 1076 -55.19 -2.81 8.02
CA LYS A 1076 -55.32 -2.31 9.40
C LYS A 1076 -54.17 -2.74 10.32
N ALA A 1077 -53.47 -3.82 9.99
CA ALA A 1077 -52.28 -4.27 10.72
C ALA A 1077 -51.01 -3.49 10.34
N LEU A 1078 -51.02 -2.81 9.18
CA LEU A 1078 -49.85 -2.11 8.66
C LEU A 1078 -49.52 -0.84 9.46
N THR A 1079 -48.23 -0.59 9.61
CA THR A 1079 -47.69 0.66 10.17
C THR A 1079 -47.15 1.50 9.02
N LEU A 1080 -47.67 2.71 8.83
CA LEU A 1080 -47.07 3.68 7.92
C LEU A 1080 -45.82 4.27 8.58
N VAL A 1081 -44.73 4.33 7.83
CA VAL A 1081 -43.43 4.85 8.23
C VAL A 1081 -43.01 5.92 7.23
N VAL A 1082 -42.70 7.11 7.74
CA VAL A 1082 -42.06 8.21 7.03
C VAL A 1082 -40.62 8.31 7.53
N GLU A 1083 -39.64 8.34 6.63
CA GLU A 1083 -38.23 8.64 6.94
C GLU A 1083 -37.83 9.93 6.24
N ASP A 1084 -37.15 10.86 6.95
CA ASP A 1084 -36.55 12.06 6.35
C ASP A 1084 -35.10 11.82 5.89
N LYS A 1085 -34.52 12.77 5.14
CA LYS A 1085 -33.13 12.65 4.66
C LYS A 1085 -32.05 12.77 5.74
N ALA A 1086 -32.39 13.17 6.96
CA ALA A 1086 -31.49 13.20 8.10
C ALA A 1086 -31.47 11.86 8.84
N GLY A 1087 -32.53 11.05 8.72
CA GLY A 1087 -32.70 9.73 9.33
C GLY A 1087 -33.89 9.64 10.30
N ASN A 1088 -34.62 10.74 10.53
CA ASN A 1088 -35.73 10.77 11.48
C ASN A 1088 -36.92 9.96 10.98
N PHE A 1089 -37.41 9.06 11.83
CA PHE A 1089 -38.65 8.34 11.59
C PHE A 1089 -39.87 9.04 12.23
N ALA A 1090 -41.01 8.94 11.54
CA ALA A 1090 -42.35 9.16 12.09
C ALA A 1090 -43.25 8.00 11.69
N THR A 1091 -44.08 7.50 12.61
CA THR A 1091 -44.94 6.33 12.35
C THR A 1091 -46.37 6.51 12.83
N VAL A 1092 -47.31 5.81 12.18
CA VAL A 1092 -48.73 5.76 12.54
C VAL A 1092 -49.34 4.44 12.07
N LYS A 1093 -50.31 3.88 12.81
CA LYS A 1093 -51.05 2.71 12.34
C LYS A 1093 -51.98 3.12 11.20
N LEU A 1094 -51.99 2.36 10.11
CA LEU A 1094 -52.77 2.73 8.92
C LEU A 1094 -54.28 2.76 9.20
N SER A 1095 -54.74 1.95 10.17
CA SER A 1095 -56.09 2.04 10.77
C SER A 1095 -56.51 3.48 11.11
N ASP A 1096 -55.59 4.28 11.64
CA ASP A 1096 -55.91 5.57 12.25
C ASP A 1096 -56.05 6.67 11.20
N LEU A 1097 -55.40 6.49 10.05
CA LEU A 1097 -55.56 7.35 8.87
C LEU A 1097 -56.81 6.97 8.06
N LEU A 1098 -57.12 5.67 7.96
CA LEU A 1098 -58.34 5.18 7.31
C LEU A 1098 -59.60 5.59 8.10
N ASN A 1099 -59.56 5.46 9.44
CA ASN A 1099 -60.68 5.85 10.30
C ASN A 1099 -60.99 7.36 10.20
N LYS A 1100 -59.99 8.22 10.00
CA LYS A 1100 -60.19 9.68 9.80
C LYS A 1100 -60.93 9.99 8.49
N ALA A 1101 -60.67 9.26 7.41
CA ALA A 1101 -61.40 9.45 6.15
C ALA A 1101 -62.90 9.18 6.34
N VAL A 1102 -63.26 8.08 7.02
CA VAL A 1102 -64.66 7.70 7.32
C VAL A 1102 -65.39 8.74 8.18
N VAL A 1103 -64.69 9.48 9.04
CA VAL A 1103 -65.28 10.61 9.79
C VAL A 1103 -65.57 11.78 8.85
N SER A 1104 -64.66 12.13 7.94
CA SER A 1104 -64.86 13.24 6.99
C SER A 1104 -66.01 13.00 5.99
N GLU A 1105 -66.27 11.75 5.61
CA GLU A 1105 -67.46 11.39 4.82
C GLU A 1105 -68.74 11.53 5.64
N LYS A 1106 -68.71 11.16 6.93
CA LYS A 1106 -69.87 11.30 7.84
C LYS A 1106 -70.19 12.76 8.16
N GLU A 1107 -69.20 13.64 8.31
CA GLU A 1107 -69.47 15.07 8.52
C GLU A 1107 -70.10 15.72 7.26
N ASN A 1108 -69.62 15.36 6.06
CA ASN A 1108 -70.29 15.77 4.82
C ASN A 1108 -71.71 15.19 4.67
N ALA A 1109 -71.96 13.97 5.17
CA ALA A 1109 -73.31 13.39 5.20
C ALA A 1109 -74.27 14.09 6.19
N ILE A 1110 -73.76 14.76 7.23
CA ILE A 1110 -74.59 15.42 8.25
C ILE A 1110 -75.22 16.74 7.73
N VAL A 1111 -74.59 17.43 6.77
CA VAL A 1111 -75.14 18.65 6.15
C VAL A 1111 -76.36 18.36 5.26
N ILE A 1112 -76.51 17.12 4.75
CA ILE A 1112 -77.57 16.73 3.80
C ILE A 1112 -78.89 16.34 4.52
N SER A 1113 -78.91 16.33 5.85
CA SER A 1113 -80.05 15.88 6.66
C SER A 1113 -81.06 16.97 7.06
N ASN A 1114 -80.86 18.25 6.69
CA ASN A 1114 -81.65 19.36 7.23
C ASN A 1114 -82.09 20.44 6.20
N SER A 1115 -82.32 20.06 4.93
CA SER A 1115 -82.78 21.02 3.90
C SER A 1115 -83.78 20.48 2.87
N PHE A 1116 -84.68 19.56 3.25
CA PHE A 1116 -85.76 19.06 2.38
C PHE A 1116 -87.16 19.50 2.83
N LYS A 1117 -87.42 20.82 2.83
CA LYS A 1117 -88.79 21.39 2.91
C LYS A 1117 -88.92 22.92 2.64
N TYR A 1118 -88.40 23.45 1.52
CA TYR A 1118 -88.89 24.77 1.02
C TYR A 1118 -88.66 25.11 -0.48
N PHE A 1119 -88.47 24.12 -1.36
CA PHE A 1119 -88.35 24.38 -2.81
C PHE A 1119 -89.23 23.46 -3.65
N ASP A 1120 -90.54 23.71 -3.61
CA ASP A 1120 -91.44 23.31 -4.70
C ASP A 1120 -92.61 24.30 -4.84
N ASN A 1121 -92.28 25.53 -5.24
CA ASN A 1121 -93.21 26.49 -5.84
C ASN A 1121 -92.45 27.64 -6.53
N LEU A 1122 -93.08 28.24 -7.54
CA LEU A 1122 -92.64 29.48 -8.24
C LEU A 1122 -91.29 29.42 -8.99
N LYS A 1123 -91.25 28.60 -10.05
CA LYS A 1123 -90.79 29.12 -11.35
C LYS A 1123 -91.99 29.68 -12.11
N LYS A 1124 -91.72 30.67 -12.97
CA LYS A 1124 -92.66 31.70 -13.50
C LYS A 1124 -92.99 32.77 -12.44
N GLU A 1125 -93.07 34.06 -12.78
CA GLU A 1125 -93.04 34.68 -14.12
C GLU A 1125 -92.19 35.97 -14.17
N SER A 1126 -91.96 36.48 -15.37
CA SER A 1126 -90.98 37.53 -15.68
C SER A 1126 -91.48 38.95 -15.45
N MET A 1127 -90.57 39.88 -15.12
CA MET A 1127 -90.62 41.24 -15.66
C MET A 1127 -89.24 41.78 -16.02
N PHE A 1128 -89.05 42.12 -17.30
CA PHE A 1128 -88.02 43.05 -17.77
C PHE A 1128 -88.60 44.47 -17.70
N ILE A 1129 -87.83 45.42 -17.16
CA ILE A 1129 -87.98 46.84 -17.52
C ILE A 1129 -86.58 47.38 -17.82
N SER A 1130 -86.43 48.05 -18.96
CA SER A 1130 -85.26 48.87 -19.26
C SER A 1130 -85.70 50.12 -20.01
N LYS A 1131 -85.17 51.29 -19.60
CA LYS A 1131 -84.54 52.27 -20.49
C LYS A 1131 -83.92 53.42 -19.71
N GLU A 1132 -83.13 54.20 -20.43
CA GLU A 1132 -82.17 55.16 -19.87
C GLU A 1132 -82.81 56.47 -19.41
N GLY A 1133 -82.24 57.07 -18.37
CA GLY A 1133 -82.52 58.45 -17.92
C GLY A 1133 -81.25 59.09 -17.38
N LYS A 1134 -80.68 60.06 -18.12
CA LYS A 1134 -79.45 60.79 -17.76
C LYS A 1134 -79.77 62.03 -16.92
N VAL A 1135 -78.77 62.50 -16.16
CA VAL A 1135 -78.56 63.90 -15.71
C VAL A 1135 -79.52 64.44 -14.61
N VAL A 1136 -79.14 65.28 -13.62
CA VAL A 1136 -77.85 65.59 -12.93
C VAL A 1136 -78.13 66.52 -11.71
N ASN A 1137 -77.10 66.88 -10.89
CA ASN A 1137 -77.09 67.97 -9.86
C ASN A 1137 -77.90 67.76 -8.56
N LYS A 1138 -77.61 68.40 -7.40
CA LYS A 1138 -76.62 69.43 -6.95
C LYS A 1138 -75.90 68.92 -5.67
N ASN A 1139 -74.66 69.24 -5.25
CA ASN A 1139 -73.70 70.38 -5.31
C ASN A 1139 -73.65 71.33 -4.09
N LEU A 1140 -72.41 71.52 -3.57
CA LEU A 1140 -71.78 72.56 -2.70
C LEU A 1140 -70.87 71.85 -1.66
N GLU A 1141 -69.53 71.98 -1.57
CA GLU A 1141 -68.51 73.06 -1.72
C GLU A 1141 -68.36 73.96 -0.47
N GLU A 1142 -67.17 74.41 -0.04
CA GLU A 1142 -65.76 74.27 -0.53
C GLU A 1142 -64.90 73.36 0.42
N ILE A 1143 -63.56 73.41 0.69
CA ILE A 1143 -62.41 74.29 0.34
C ILE A 1143 -61.03 73.56 0.40
N THR A 1144 -59.91 74.29 0.57
CA THR A 1144 -58.48 73.87 0.44
C THR A 1144 -57.72 73.77 1.79
N LEU A 1145 -56.46 73.29 1.94
CA LEU A 1145 -55.33 72.85 1.05
C LEU A 1145 -54.77 71.48 1.63
N VAL A 1146 -53.58 70.89 1.42
CA VAL A 1146 -52.24 71.28 0.89
C VAL A 1146 -51.65 70.20 -0.06
N LYS A 1147 -50.37 69.78 0.09
CA LYS A 1147 -49.54 68.92 -0.81
C LYS A 1147 -48.24 68.47 -0.09
N PRO A 1148 -47.42 67.50 -0.60
CA PRO A 1148 -47.65 66.41 -1.58
C PRO A 1148 -47.08 65.04 -1.02
N GLN A 1149 -46.33 64.08 -1.62
CA GLN A 1149 -45.73 63.69 -2.93
C GLN A 1149 -45.46 62.13 -2.89
N THR A 1150 -45.73 61.28 -3.91
CA THR A 1150 -44.84 60.65 -4.96
C THR A 1150 -43.56 59.90 -4.49
N THR A 1151 -42.96 58.84 -5.09
CA THR A 1151 -43.15 57.91 -6.26
C THR A 1151 -41.94 56.91 -6.30
N VAL A 1152 -41.82 55.82 -7.09
CA VAL A 1152 -42.71 54.71 -7.51
C VAL A 1152 -41.90 53.57 -8.21
N THR A 1153 -42.25 52.32 -7.89
CA THR A 1153 -42.28 51.03 -8.62
C THR A 1153 -41.62 50.75 -10.03
N THR A 1154 -41.20 49.46 -10.21
CA THR A 1154 -41.30 48.55 -11.41
C THR A 1154 -40.22 48.40 -12.53
N GLN A 1155 -39.62 47.19 -12.57
CA GLN A 1155 -39.44 46.19 -13.67
C GLN A 1155 -38.71 46.40 -15.03
N SER A 1156 -37.66 45.56 -15.20
CA SER A 1156 -37.40 44.56 -16.29
C SER A 1156 -36.78 44.87 -17.68
N LEU A 1157 -35.69 44.10 -17.95
CA LEU A 1157 -35.29 43.38 -19.19
C LEU A 1157 -34.54 44.04 -20.38
N SER A 1158 -33.32 43.50 -20.60
CA SER A 1158 -32.74 43.01 -21.87
C SER A 1158 -31.70 43.82 -22.72
N LYS A 1159 -30.49 43.24 -22.78
CA LYS A 1159 -29.58 42.99 -23.94
C LYS A 1159 -28.78 44.08 -24.72
N GLU A 1160 -27.49 43.72 -24.87
CA GLU A 1160 -26.59 43.81 -26.06
C GLU A 1160 -25.66 45.02 -26.38
N ILE A 1161 -24.36 44.80 -26.12
CA ILE A 1161 -23.16 44.95 -27.02
C ILE A 1161 -22.92 46.28 -27.77
N THR A 1162 -21.85 47.03 -27.41
CA THR A 1162 -20.71 47.33 -28.34
C THR A 1162 -19.45 47.95 -27.67
N LYS A 1163 -18.33 47.95 -28.41
CA LYS A 1163 -16.91 48.18 -28.02
C LYS A 1163 -16.45 49.65 -27.81
N SER A 1164 -15.30 49.77 -27.12
CA SER A 1164 -14.12 50.63 -27.41
C SER A 1164 -14.00 52.02 -26.73
N GLY A 1165 -12.79 52.36 -26.23
CA GLY A 1165 -12.44 53.71 -25.74
C GLY A 1165 -11.16 53.82 -24.87
N ASN A 1166 -10.01 54.08 -25.52
CA ASN A 1166 -8.65 54.37 -25.01
C ASN A 1166 -8.40 54.88 -23.56
N GLU A 1167 -7.46 54.22 -22.88
CA GLU A 1167 -6.10 54.70 -22.49
C GLU A 1167 -5.85 56.06 -21.76
N LYS A 1168 -4.81 56.05 -20.88
CA LYS A 1168 -4.01 57.19 -20.31
C LYS A 1168 -4.62 58.04 -19.17
N VAL A 1169 -3.87 58.52 -18.14
CA VAL A 1169 -2.52 58.18 -17.62
C VAL A 1169 -2.24 58.83 -16.22
N LEU A 1170 -1.14 58.43 -15.56
CA LEU A 1170 -0.34 59.12 -14.51
C LEU A 1170 -0.79 59.20 -13.03
N THR A 1171 0.12 58.72 -12.16
CA THR A 1171 0.57 59.29 -10.85
C THR A 1171 -0.34 59.20 -9.60
N SER A 1172 0.20 59.24 -8.36
CA SER A 1172 1.60 59.41 -7.90
C SER A 1172 1.99 58.47 -6.74
N THR A 1173 3.29 58.24 -6.60
CA THR A 1173 3.95 57.79 -5.36
C THR A 1173 3.65 58.70 -4.16
N ASN A 1174 3.78 58.16 -2.93
CA ASN A 1174 4.64 58.84 -1.95
C ASN A 1174 5.31 57.83 -1.00
N ASN A 1175 6.41 58.24 -0.35
CA ASN A 1175 7.33 57.33 0.34
C ASN A 1175 8.08 58.02 1.50
N ASN A 1176 8.76 57.23 2.34
CA ASN A 1176 9.75 57.61 3.37
C ASN A 1176 9.27 58.38 4.62
N SER A 1177 9.60 57.80 5.78
CA SER A 1177 10.50 58.49 6.71
C SER A 1177 11.58 57.49 7.18
N SER A 1178 12.76 57.98 7.58
CA SER A 1178 13.93 57.12 7.84
C SER A 1178 14.92 57.76 8.80
N ARG A 1179 15.60 56.98 9.65
CA ARG A 1179 17.08 56.90 9.74
C ARG A 1179 17.62 56.09 10.94
N VAL A 1180 18.52 55.16 10.61
CA VAL A 1180 19.86 54.94 11.21
C VAL A 1180 20.01 54.93 12.74
N ALA A 1181 20.39 53.76 13.26
CA ALA A 1181 21.49 53.59 14.21
C ALA A 1181 22.33 52.35 13.81
N LYS A 1182 23.61 52.29 14.19
CA LYS A 1182 24.57 51.20 13.87
C LYS A 1182 25.65 51.15 14.97
N ILE A 1183 26.49 50.11 14.99
CA ILE A 1183 27.54 49.84 16.02
C ILE A 1183 26.85 49.43 17.35
N ILE A 1184 27.30 48.51 18.22
CA ILE A 1184 28.63 47.93 18.55
C ILE A 1184 28.53 46.39 18.73
N SER A 1185 29.66 45.68 18.59
CA SER A 1185 29.85 44.30 19.09
C SER A 1185 31.07 44.24 20.02
N PRO A 1186 31.01 43.53 21.16
CA PRO A 1186 32.22 42.90 21.70
C PRO A 1186 32.02 41.50 22.34
N LYS A 1187 32.91 40.58 21.92
CA LYS A 1187 33.67 39.53 22.64
C LYS A 1187 33.17 38.86 23.94
N HIS A 1188 33.60 37.59 24.07
CA HIS A 1188 33.75 36.77 25.29
C HIS A 1188 34.10 37.54 26.58
N ASN A 1189 33.36 37.25 27.66
CA ASN A 1189 33.67 36.22 28.67
C ASN A 1189 32.32 35.79 29.31
N GLY A 1190 32.16 34.69 30.05
CA GLY A 1190 33.14 33.77 30.60
C GLY A 1190 33.11 33.80 32.13
N ASP A 1191 32.12 33.13 32.75
CA ASP A 1191 32.23 32.56 34.11
C ASP A 1191 31.08 31.59 34.44
N SER A 1192 31.24 30.80 35.51
CA SER A 1192 30.46 29.59 35.81
C SER A 1192 29.32 29.78 36.81
N VAL A 1193 28.21 29.05 36.61
CA VAL A 1193 27.33 28.58 37.71
C VAL A 1193 26.99 27.11 37.51
N ASN A 1194 27.41 26.26 38.45
CA ASN A 1194 26.95 24.86 38.53
C ASN A 1194 25.57 24.83 39.18
N HIS A 1195 24.62 24.05 38.64
CA HIS A 1195 23.64 23.33 39.45
C HIS A 1195 23.11 22.07 38.74
N THR A 1196 23.78 20.94 39.02
CA THR A 1196 23.19 19.72 39.61
C THR A 1196 21.85 19.20 39.08
N LEU A 1197 21.90 18.03 38.43
CA LEU A 1197 20.77 17.14 38.15
C LEU A 1197 20.08 16.65 39.45
N PRO A 1198 18.76 16.45 39.47
CA PRO A 1198 18.08 15.66 40.51
C PRO A 1198 18.42 14.17 40.36
N SER A 1199 18.91 13.54 41.42
CA SER A 1199 19.22 12.11 41.47
C SER A 1199 17.97 11.25 41.74
N THR A 1200 17.91 10.06 41.13
CA THR A 1200 16.85 9.08 41.38
C THR A 1200 17.10 8.26 42.66
N SER A 1201 16.34 8.52 43.72
CA SER A 1201 15.77 7.46 44.59
C SER A 1201 14.99 8.06 45.76
N ASP A 1202 13.73 7.64 45.93
CA ASP A 1202 13.42 6.90 47.14
C ASP A 1202 12.25 5.91 46.91
N ARG A 1203 12.25 4.80 47.65
CA ARG A 1203 11.25 3.72 47.56
C ARG A 1203 10.75 3.36 48.96
N ALA A 1204 9.47 3.57 49.25
CA ALA A 1204 8.65 2.62 50.01
C ALA A 1204 7.18 3.05 50.13
N THR A 1205 6.26 2.33 49.50
CA THR A 1205 5.31 1.47 50.23
C THR A 1205 4.46 0.63 49.26
N ASN A 1206 4.16 -0.60 49.68
CA ASN A 1206 3.08 -1.50 49.25
C ASN A 1206 2.91 -1.80 47.74
N GLY A 1207 3.20 -3.06 47.36
CA GLY A 1207 2.80 -3.65 46.09
C GLY A 1207 1.84 -4.84 46.27
N LEU A 1208 1.44 -5.46 45.15
CA LEU A 1208 0.38 -6.46 45.00
C LEU A 1208 -1.02 -5.87 45.30
N PHE A 1209 -2.04 -6.02 44.43
CA PHE A 1209 -2.44 -7.20 43.66
C PHE A 1209 -3.05 -6.81 42.29
N VAL A 1210 -2.75 -7.59 41.23
CA VAL A 1210 -3.65 -8.04 40.13
C VAL A 1210 -4.46 -6.99 39.29
N GLY A 1211 -4.74 -7.17 38.00
CA GLY A 1211 -4.49 -8.29 37.09
C GLY A 1211 -5.77 -8.79 36.42
N THR A 1212 -6.04 -8.36 35.18
CA THR A 1212 -7.05 -8.90 34.23
C THR A 1212 -8.53 -9.04 34.67
N LEU A 1213 -9.38 -8.33 33.92
CA LEU A 1213 -10.77 -8.67 33.56
C LEU A 1213 -11.84 -8.87 34.67
N ALA A 1214 -12.91 -8.08 34.55
CA ALA A 1214 -14.28 -8.58 34.68
C ALA A 1214 -15.25 -7.72 33.84
N LEU A 1215 -15.54 -8.15 32.61
CA LEU A 1215 -16.74 -7.73 31.89
C LEU A 1215 -17.66 -8.96 31.82
N LEU A 1216 -18.45 -9.18 32.87
CA LEU A 1216 -19.70 -9.97 32.89
C LEU A 1216 -20.23 -10.05 34.32
N SER A 1217 -21.52 -9.78 34.50
CA SER A 1217 -22.20 -9.78 35.81
C SER A 1217 -23.37 -10.76 35.84
N SER A 1218 -23.24 -11.87 36.58
CA SER A 1218 -24.40 -12.67 36.98
C SER A 1218 -24.16 -13.47 38.26
N LEU A 1219 -25.16 -13.46 39.14
CA LEU A 1219 -25.38 -14.33 40.32
C LEU A 1219 -24.23 -14.45 41.35
N LEU A 1220 -24.25 -13.52 42.30
CA LEU A 1220 -24.02 -13.86 43.71
C LEU A 1220 -25.15 -14.79 44.19
N LEU A 1221 -24.83 -15.95 44.78
CA LEU A 1221 -25.62 -16.60 45.85
C LEU A 1221 -24.78 -17.70 46.56
N TYR A 1222 -24.69 -17.60 47.89
CA TYR A 1222 -24.17 -18.60 48.84
C TYR A 1222 -22.76 -19.18 48.67
N LEU A 1223 -21.83 -18.65 49.48
CA LEU A 1223 -20.91 -19.47 50.25
C LEU A 1223 -21.23 -19.34 51.75
N LYS A 1224 -21.27 -20.48 52.45
CA LYS A 1224 -20.94 -20.55 53.89
C LYS A 1224 -20.00 -21.74 54.14
N PRO A 1225 -19.05 -21.62 55.09
CA PRO A 1225 -17.83 -22.42 55.07
C PRO A 1225 -17.97 -23.79 55.74
N LYS A 1226 -17.12 -24.74 55.32
CA LYS A 1226 -16.83 -25.97 56.08
C LYS A 1226 -15.47 -25.91 56.75
N LYS A 1227 -15.43 -26.15 58.06
CA LYS A 1227 -14.26 -26.67 58.78
C LYS A 1227 -14.74 -27.54 59.95
N THR A 1228 -14.60 -28.86 59.80
CA THR A 1228 -13.91 -29.80 60.73
C THR A 1228 -14.20 -31.25 60.31
N LYS A 1229 -13.18 -32.13 60.43
CA LYS A 1229 -13.19 -33.54 60.86
C LYS A 1229 -14.45 -34.41 60.58
N ASN A 1230 -14.36 -35.66 60.12
CA ASN A 1230 -13.36 -36.68 60.49
C ASN A 1230 -13.35 -37.90 59.54
N ASN A 1231 -12.38 -38.80 59.73
CA ASN A 1231 -12.38 -40.24 59.40
C ASN A 1231 -12.51 -40.72 57.93
N SER A 1232 -11.35 -41.04 57.34
CA SER A 1232 -11.01 -42.34 56.73
C SER A 1232 -12.13 -43.22 56.11
N LYS A 1233 -12.10 -43.34 54.78
CA LYS A 1233 -11.54 -44.55 54.15
C LYS A 1233 -11.00 -44.23 52.76
#